data_AF-A0A964YPT1-F1
#
_entry.id   AF-A0A964YPT1-F1
#
_cell.length_a   1.000
_cell.length_b   1.000
_cell.length_c   1.000
_cell.angle_alpha   90.00
_cell.angle_beta   90.00
_cell.angle_gamma   90.00
#
_symmetry.space_group_name_H-M   'P 1'
#
loop_
_entity.id
_entity.type
_entity.pdbx_description
1 polymer ?
#
loop_
_entity_poly.entity_id
_entity_poly.type
_entity_poly.pdbx_seq_one_letter_code
_entity_poly.pdbx_strand_id
1 'polypeptide(L)'
;KPDGGAGGSRSNPQHSVTVEPANNTFGTGLPIHFPIIPEKPYVDDYYALYIRNGSNFWNQYHQRDATFMRVMRKTNANSQAYQPAQVFINGKYFGLYELREKANEGYFNENYGNHMDSLDLLSVSYWYGMVLRTVKGSDSSFFDMISSISTLDKSDPKYLFYCDRKLDTKNYADYLIGEFWYANTDWIYNNMKMARPRTYNNKWRFFLQDVEWGLGGWTGYDADMFNWFQNANQPNYYYTIYSHLIQDSTYRNYFINRFADLMNTTLHPNSYTPIVNGMYEQLLPEMPRHFALWTGDIPGGMANYENQKNNILYHFNNRSPVVRSQMLGNYGLDNTVNVTLKTIPENAGYIKISTIIPDSLPWTGVYFNGNPVRISAHANPGFTFDHWEYNINLDPNQLTQSSVVLNIATDDYFHAIFEGTPRDTTLTVSEIHYNPDPSLDGGNWIELHNYGDHAIDLTGYSIKSSNFYDKFEFQDGTALPANGYLVVAQDTALFKGLYPEVHNVTGGTVFGWENNEDSIYVLGPHNESIVAMHYHDDAPYPRCADGYGRTMENKFTDAQILDSTSWFCGCIGGSPGEAYQPCKEELIVSEFNLGKMEILHNAEDWIEIKNNSSDVLNLNGYVLKDERNQHEFTLSGISLQPGAYALLVKDSSLFHQRHLDFTGQALYQIPFGISKNDAIRIFDPNGLIVQSVFIDTLGTWLTVPFNEDYTFEYQEFGSNQTLADQWFAGCIGGSPGRAFSPCPEIPNEEWAWIYPNPNSGEFTLNVLSDGKTTYKVFNDRGQYLSEGSVESTLNPITTHPISLTQFAQGMYLLRVTRNEEVRVFRVIKL
;
A
#
# COMPACT_ATOMS: atom_id res chain seq x y z
N LYS A 1 31.17 9.98 15.48
CA LYS A 1 32.26 10.91 15.08
C LYS A 1 31.87 12.35 15.40
N PRO A 2 32.80 13.25 15.75
CA PRO A 2 32.51 14.68 15.90
C PRO A 2 31.86 15.24 14.62
N ASP A 3 30.88 16.11 14.78
CA ASP A 3 30.09 16.61 13.65
C ASP A 3 29.61 18.06 13.85
N GLY A 4 29.09 18.67 12.78
CA GLY A 4 28.47 19.99 12.79
C GLY A 4 29.24 21.06 12.00
N GLY A 5 28.58 22.21 11.83
CA GLY A 5 29.00 23.35 10.98
C GLY A 5 30.19 24.13 11.52
N ALA A 6 30.56 25.21 10.82
CA ALA A 6 31.60 26.12 11.29
C ALA A 6 31.06 26.89 12.52
N GLY A 7 31.82 26.89 13.63
CA GLY A 7 31.40 27.52 14.89
C GLY A 7 30.91 26.52 15.95
N GLY A 8 29.79 26.84 16.59
CA GLY A 8 29.38 26.31 17.91
C GLY A 8 29.25 24.79 18.03
N SER A 9 28.97 24.08 16.94
CA SER A 9 28.83 22.61 17.00
C SER A 9 30.13 21.89 17.34
N ARG A 10 31.28 22.39 16.88
CA ARG A 10 32.61 21.78 17.06
C ARG A 10 33.55 22.58 17.98
N SER A 11 33.28 23.87 18.18
CA SER A 11 34.13 24.73 19.02
C SER A 11 33.75 24.73 20.50
N ASN A 12 32.54 24.28 20.84
CA ASN A 12 32.08 24.25 22.23
C ASN A 12 32.59 23.00 22.97
N PRO A 13 32.85 23.08 24.29
CA PRO A 13 33.25 21.93 25.11
C PRO A 13 32.29 20.73 25.00
N GLN A 14 30.99 21.00 24.88
CA GLN A 14 29.97 20.03 24.54
C GLN A 14 29.93 19.87 23.01
N HIS A 15 30.55 18.82 22.46
CA HIS A 15 30.63 18.64 21.01
C HIS A 15 29.38 17.95 20.44
N SER A 16 28.90 18.42 19.29
CA SER A 16 27.93 17.65 18.50
C SER A 16 28.59 16.40 17.91
N VAL A 17 27.84 15.30 17.86
CA VAL A 17 28.32 14.03 17.30
C VAL A 17 27.30 13.40 16.35
N THR A 18 27.80 12.76 15.29
CA THR A 18 27.01 11.79 14.54
C THR A 18 27.25 10.38 15.09
N VAL A 19 26.18 9.62 15.26
CA VAL A 19 26.19 8.17 15.49
C VAL A 19 25.78 7.47 14.19
N GLU A 20 26.60 6.52 13.72
CA GLU A 20 26.41 5.83 12.42
C GLU A 20 26.49 4.30 12.62
N PRO A 21 25.45 3.67 13.21
CA PRO A 21 25.43 2.24 13.52
C PRO A 21 25.56 1.36 12.26
N ALA A 22 24.96 1.79 11.15
CA ALA A 22 24.98 1.08 9.87
C ALA A 22 26.29 1.24 9.09
N ASN A 23 27.29 1.93 9.64
CA ASN A 23 28.58 2.09 8.95
C ASN A 23 29.36 0.77 8.95
N ASN A 24 29.62 0.17 7.79
CA ASN A 24 30.35 -1.11 7.68
C ASN A 24 31.78 -1.10 8.21
N THR A 25 32.42 0.07 8.37
CA THR A 25 33.80 0.16 8.86
C THR A 25 33.88 0.20 10.38
N PHE A 26 32.95 0.91 11.04
CA PHE A 26 33.04 1.19 12.48
C PHE A 26 31.79 0.82 13.28
N GLY A 27 30.70 0.46 12.60
CA GLY A 27 29.43 0.00 13.17
C GLY A 27 29.20 -1.49 12.92
N THR A 28 27.96 -1.94 13.08
CA THR A 28 27.54 -3.32 12.83
C THR A 28 27.20 -3.59 11.37
N GLY A 29 27.11 -2.53 10.55
CA GLY A 29 26.54 -2.60 9.20
C GLY A 29 25.02 -2.64 9.18
N LEU A 30 24.37 -2.61 10.35
CA LEU A 30 22.92 -2.65 10.50
C LEU A 30 22.40 -1.32 11.10
N PRO A 31 21.21 -0.85 10.70
CA PRO A 31 20.56 0.29 11.36
C PRO A 31 20.21 -0.04 12.81
N ILE A 32 19.85 0.98 13.59
CA ILE A 32 19.14 0.73 14.84
C ILE A 32 17.66 0.57 14.50
N HIS A 33 17.14 -0.64 14.67
CA HIS A 33 15.74 -0.98 14.51
C HIS A 33 14.96 -0.69 15.81
N PHE A 34 14.53 0.56 15.97
CA PHE A 34 13.69 1.06 17.05
C PHE A 34 13.19 2.48 16.72
N PRO A 35 11.92 2.84 16.99
CA PRO A 35 11.38 4.19 16.78
C PRO A 35 11.92 5.18 17.84
N ILE A 36 13.20 5.54 17.72
CA ILE A 36 13.95 6.35 18.69
C ILE A 36 13.37 7.77 18.84
N ILE A 37 12.79 8.34 17.78
CA ILE A 37 12.23 9.68 17.76
C ILE A 37 10.70 9.57 17.63
N PRO A 38 9.92 9.65 18.73
CA PRO A 38 8.48 9.41 18.73
C PRO A 38 7.67 10.40 17.89
N GLU A 39 8.28 11.52 17.48
CA GLU A 39 7.66 12.45 16.53
C GLU A 39 7.39 11.81 15.16
N LYS A 40 8.13 10.76 14.81
CA LYS A 40 7.98 9.95 13.60
C LYS A 40 7.90 8.46 13.97
N PRO A 41 6.76 8.00 14.51
CA PRO A 41 6.66 6.67 15.12
C PRO A 41 6.70 5.50 14.12
N TYR A 42 6.60 5.79 12.82
CA TYR A 42 6.68 4.82 11.72
C TYR A 42 8.11 4.68 11.15
N VAL A 43 9.08 5.49 11.62
CA VAL A 43 10.49 5.29 11.26
C VAL A 43 11.09 4.31 12.24
N ASP A 44 11.26 3.07 11.79
CA ASP A 44 11.81 1.99 12.61
C ASP A 44 13.32 1.88 12.48
N ASP A 45 13.91 2.24 11.33
CA ASP A 45 15.35 2.05 11.09
C ASP A 45 16.15 3.35 11.02
N TYR A 46 17.05 3.55 11.98
CA TYR A 46 17.96 4.70 11.99
C TYR A 46 19.38 4.31 11.57
N TYR A 47 19.72 4.57 10.31
CA TYR A 47 21.06 4.36 9.75
C TYR A 47 22.11 5.33 10.32
N ALA A 48 21.68 6.55 10.64
CA ALA A 48 22.51 7.55 11.28
C ALA A 48 21.67 8.60 12.02
N LEU A 49 22.22 9.12 13.11
CA LEU A 49 21.59 10.09 13.99
C LEU A 49 22.53 11.24 14.30
N TYR A 50 21.97 12.43 14.49
CA TYR A 50 22.70 13.54 15.09
C TYR A 50 22.36 13.65 16.57
N ILE A 51 23.39 13.80 17.40
CA ILE A 51 23.31 14.23 18.78
C ILE A 51 23.91 15.65 18.80
N ARG A 52 23.06 16.67 18.69
CA ARG A 52 23.46 18.08 18.52
C ARG A 52 23.42 18.85 19.84
N ASN A 53 24.44 19.66 20.08
CA ASN A 53 24.57 20.51 21.27
C ASN A 53 23.77 21.83 21.18
N GLY A 54 22.97 22.02 20.12
CA GLY A 54 22.31 23.29 19.80
C GLY A 54 23.18 24.31 19.06
N SER A 55 24.36 23.91 18.59
CA SER A 55 25.26 24.70 17.77
C SER A 55 25.55 26.09 18.34
N ASN A 56 25.11 27.14 17.67
CA ASN A 56 25.37 28.54 18.00
C ASN A 56 24.56 29.03 19.23
N PHE A 57 23.50 28.32 19.59
CA PHE A 57 22.64 28.61 20.75
C PHE A 57 22.88 27.62 21.92
N TRP A 58 24.02 26.92 21.91
CA TRP A 58 24.52 26.14 23.05
C TRP A 58 24.54 26.99 24.33
N ASN A 59 24.13 26.39 25.46
CA ASN A 59 23.99 27.08 26.76
C ASN A 59 23.06 28.31 26.77
N GLN A 60 22.22 28.49 25.75
CA GLN A 60 21.27 29.60 25.70
C GLN A 60 19.86 29.12 25.42
N TYR A 61 19.65 28.41 24.30
CA TYR A 61 18.38 27.82 23.90
C TYR A 61 18.67 26.73 22.86
N HIS A 62 19.26 25.63 23.31
CA HIS A 62 19.91 24.68 22.41
C HIS A 62 18.95 24.01 21.42
N GLN A 63 17.64 24.01 21.69
CA GLN A 63 16.60 23.47 20.82
C GLN A 63 16.06 24.46 19.77
N ARG A 64 16.73 25.61 19.56
CA ARG A 64 16.22 26.70 18.69
C ARG A 64 15.96 26.25 17.25
N ASP A 65 16.95 25.66 16.61
CA ASP A 65 16.83 25.14 15.24
C ASP A 65 15.71 24.09 15.15
N ALA A 66 15.72 23.11 16.08
CA ALA A 66 14.68 22.09 16.15
C ALA A 66 13.28 22.67 16.29
N THR A 67 13.13 23.75 17.05
CA THR A 67 11.84 24.44 17.24
C THR A 67 11.34 25.03 15.93
N PHE A 68 12.21 25.68 15.16
CA PHE A 68 11.84 26.30 13.88
C PHE A 68 11.47 25.21 12.87
N MET A 69 12.25 24.14 12.78
CA MET A 69 11.96 23.01 11.91
C MET A 69 10.67 22.28 12.29
N ARG A 70 10.39 22.13 13.59
CA ARG A 70 9.14 21.51 14.09
C ARG A 70 7.90 22.31 13.76
N VAL A 71 7.99 23.65 13.70
CA VAL A 71 6.90 24.50 13.23
C VAL A 71 6.58 24.20 11.76
N MET A 72 7.59 24.08 10.89
CA MET A 72 7.39 23.81 9.45
C MET A 72 7.13 22.34 9.10
N ARG A 73 7.17 21.40 10.06
CA ARG A 73 7.14 19.94 9.77
C ARG A 73 5.92 19.43 9.00
N LYS A 74 4.78 20.13 9.10
CA LYS A 74 3.51 19.77 8.44
C LYS A 74 3.37 20.35 7.04
N THR A 75 4.39 21.09 6.57
CA THR A 75 4.43 21.65 5.22
C THR A 75 5.06 20.65 4.24
N ASN A 76 5.17 21.03 2.97
CA ASN A 76 5.88 20.24 1.97
C ASN A 76 7.41 20.37 2.10
N ALA A 77 7.93 21.25 2.97
CA ALA A 77 9.36 21.41 3.18
C ALA A 77 9.90 20.22 4.00
N ASN A 78 11.05 19.69 3.58
CA ASN A 78 11.71 18.63 4.35
C ASN A 78 12.27 19.17 5.66
N SER A 79 12.02 18.44 6.74
CA SER A 79 12.50 18.77 8.08
C SER A 79 12.92 17.51 8.84
N GLN A 80 14.01 17.61 9.60
CA GLN A 80 14.50 16.60 10.52
C GLN A 80 13.71 16.62 11.83
N ALA A 81 13.21 15.46 12.24
CA ALA A 81 12.53 15.27 13.52
C ALA A 81 13.47 15.50 14.72
N TYR A 82 12.86 15.68 15.89
CA TYR A 82 13.55 16.04 17.12
C TYR A 82 12.98 15.31 18.34
N GLN A 83 13.89 14.89 19.23
CA GLN A 83 13.58 14.58 20.63
C GLN A 83 14.77 14.99 21.52
N PRO A 84 14.57 15.50 22.76
CA PRO A 84 15.67 15.75 23.67
C PRO A 84 16.30 14.45 24.19
N ALA A 85 17.61 14.49 24.42
CA ALA A 85 18.36 13.38 24.99
C ALA A 85 19.25 13.84 26.15
N GLN A 86 19.21 13.09 27.26
CA GLN A 86 20.22 13.18 28.31
C GLN A 86 21.40 12.29 27.93
N VAL A 87 22.58 12.89 27.76
CA VAL A 87 23.75 12.14 27.29
C VAL A 87 24.70 11.86 28.45
N PHE A 88 25.17 10.62 28.51
CA PHE A 88 26.20 10.18 29.44
C PHE A 88 27.41 9.65 28.66
N ILE A 89 28.60 10.14 28.98
CA ILE A 89 29.86 9.65 28.40
C ILE A 89 30.63 8.94 29.50
N ASN A 90 30.93 7.66 29.32
CA ASN A 90 31.60 6.81 30.31
C ASN A 90 30.91 6.83 31.69
N GLY A 91 29.57 6.79 31.69
CA GLY A 91 28.74 6.83 32.90
C GLY A 91 28.61 8.21 33.56
N LYS A 92 29.25 9.26 33.03
CA LYS A 92 29.15 10.63 33.55
C LYS A 92 28.21 11.47 32.71
N TYR A 93 27.31 12.19 33.38
CA TYR A 93 26.41 13.13 32.72
C TYR A 93 27.19 14.17 31.93
N PHE A 94 26.75 14.41 30.69
CA PHE A 94 27.43 15.28 29.73
C PHE A 94 26.47 16.30 29.09
N GLY A 95 25.36 16.59 29.76
CA GLY A 95 24.39 17.60 29.34
C GLY A 95 23.25 17.06 28.48
N LEU A 96 22.23 17.90 28.34
CA LEU A 96 21.18 17.81 27.31
C LEU A 96 21.73 18.01 25.89
N TYR A 97 21.21 17.21 24.97
CA TYR A 97 21.41 17.32 23.53
C TYR A 97 20.07 17.24 22.79
N GLU A 98 20.05 17.76 21.57
CA GLU A 98 19.05 17.38 20.58
C GLU A 98 19.41 16.02 19.97
N LEU A 99 18.46 15.09 19.93
CA LEU A 99 18.53 13.92 19.06
C LEU A 99 17.73 14.20 17.79
N ARG A 100 18.39 14.17 16.63
CA ARG A 100 17.79 14.46 15.33
C ARG A 100 18.03 13.33 14.34
N GLU A 101 17.10 13.16 13.42
CA GLU A 101 17.36 12.44 12.17
C GLU A 101 18.55 13.07 11.44
N LYS A 102 19.33 12.28 10.70
CA LYS A 102 20.36 12.81 9.82
C LYS A 102 19.81 12.91 8.40
N ALA A 103 19.78 14.12 7.82
CA ALA A 103 19.39 14.30 6.42
C ALA A 103 20.48 13.76 5.45
N ASN A 104 20.51 12.44 5.27
CA ASN A 104 21.35 11.66 4.34
C ASN A 104 20.49 10.59 3.66
N GLU A 105 21.11 9.68 2.91
CA GLU A 105 20.44 8.56 2.23
C GLU A 105 19.47 7.78 3.12
N GLY A 106 19.79 7.53 4.39
CA GLY A 106 18.90 6.86 5.33
C GLY A 106 17.60 7.64 5.57
N TYR A 107 17.67 8.97 5.72
CA TYR A 107 16.45 9.79 5.85
C TYR A 107 15.52 9.63 4.65
N PHE A 108 16.07 9.61 3.43
CA PHE A 108 15.28 9.47 2.21
C PHE A 108 14.77 8.05 1.99
N ASN A 109 15.44 7.05 2.57
CA ASN A 109 14.93 5.68 2.62
C ASN A 109 13.70 5.63 3.51
N GLU A 110 13.84 5.98 4.79
CA GLU A 110 12.78 5.83 5.78
C GLU A 110 11.58 6.76 5.56
N ASN A 111 11.81 7.98 5.08
CA ASN A 111 10.73 8.95 4.99
C ASN A 111 10.00 8.93 3.64
N TYR A 112 10.60 8.33 2.60
CA TYR A 112 10.09 8.35 1.22
C TYR A 112 10.14 6.97 0.52
N GLY A 113 10.47 5.89 1.22
CA GLY A 113 10.60 4.55 0.64
C GLY A 113 11.71 4.41 -0.42
N ASN A 114 12.65 5.35 -0.54
CA ASN A 114 13.65 5.29 -1.61
C ASN A 114 14.87 4.48 -1.19
N HIS A 115 15.11 3.36 -1.88
CA HIS A 115 16.32 2.58 -1.67
C HIS A 115 17.57 3.49 -1.64
N MET A 116 18.39 3.34 -0.60
CA MET A 116 19.53 4.23 -0.31
C MET A 116 20.47 4.43 -1.51
N ASP A 117 20.62 3.44 -2.39
CA ASP A 117 21.48 3.50 -3.59
C ASP A 117 20.84 4.11 -4.82
N SER A 118 19.58 4.53 -4.74
CA SER A 118 18.82 5.15 -5.82
C SER A 118 18.54 6.63 -5.54
N LEU A 119 19.56 7.36 -5.07
CA LEU A 119 19.45 8.77 -4.67
C LEU A 119 20.58 9.65 -5.23
N ASP A 120 20.22 10.79 -5.83
CA ASP A 120 21.12 11.93 -6.02
C ASP A 120 20.98 12.86 -4.81
N LEU A 121 22.08 13.19 -4.14
CA LEU A 121 22.10 14.07 -2.97
C LEU A 121 23.17 15.14 -3.15
N LEU A 122 22.76 16.40 -3.10
CA LEU A 122 23.64 17.56 -3.20
C LEU A 122 23.61 18.37 -1.91
N SER A 123 24.69 19.10 -1.66
CA SER A 123 24.79 19.98 -0.50
C SER A 123 25.69 21.19 -0.78
N VAL A 124 25.36 22.32 -0.14
CA VAL A 124 26.23 23.50 -0.03
C VAL A 124 26.58 23.70 1.43
N SER A 125 27.87 23.82 1.75
CA SER A 125 28.28 24.15 3.11
C SER A 125 29.63 24.85 3.20
N TYR A 126 29.81 25.61 4.29
CA TYR A 126 31.02 26.36 4.61
C TYR A 126 32.29 25.52 4.50
N TRP A 127 32.31 24.33 5.09
CA TRP A 127 33.50 23.46 5.17
C TRP A 127 33.99 22.96 3.81
N TYR A 128 33.14 22.98 2.80
CA TYR A 128 33.47 22.54 1.44
C TYR A 128 33.54 23.72 0.47
N GLY A 129 33.87 24.91 0.98
CA GLY A 129 34.14 26.09 0.15
C GLY A 129 32.89 26.81 -0.33
N MET A 130 31.74 26.62 0.32
CA MET A 130 30.47 27.29 -0.05
C MET A 130 30.04 27.04 -1.50
N VAL A 131 30.43 25.89 -2.07
CA VAL A 131 30.03 25.46 -3.41
C VAL A 131 29.05 24.29 -3.35
N LEU A 132 28.22 24.17 -4.39
CA LEU A 132 27.37 23.00 -4.58
C LEU A 132 28.23 21.78 -4.83
N ARG A 133 28.02 20.73 -4.02
CA ARG A 133 28.76 19.48 -4.08
C ARG A 133 27.81 18.30 -4.21
N THR A 134 28.17 17.38 -5.09
CA THR A 134 27.59 16.03 -5.12
C THR A 134 28.05 15.22 -3.91
N VAL A 135 27.11 14.91 -3.01
CA VAL A 135 27.32 14.04 -1.85
C VAL A 135 27.17 12.58 -2.26
N LYS A 136 26.14 12.27 -3.05
CA LYS A 136 25.86 10.94 -3.63
C LYS A 136 25.24 11.12 -5.02
N GLY A 137 25.48 10.18 -5.93
CA GLY A 137 24.87 10.19 -7.27
C GLY A 137 25.50 11.21 -8.23
N SER A 138 24.66 11.94 -8.96
CA SER A 138 25.04 12.94 -9.96
C SER A 138 24.29 14.26 -9.78
N ASP A 139 24.94 15.37 -10.14
CA ASP A 139 24.39 16.73 -10.23
C ASP A 139 23.87 17.09 -11.62
N SER A 140 24.16 16.29 -12.66
CA SER A 140 23.78 16.56 -14.05
C SER A 140 22.30 16.92 -14.20
N SER A 141 21.41 16.11 -13.62
CA SER A 141 19.97 16.32 -13.68
C SER A 141 19.48 17.58 -12.95
N PHE A 142 20.23 18.08 -11.97
CA PHE A 142 19.93 19.33 -11.27
C PHE A 142 20.17 20.52 -12.20
N PHE A 143 21.28 20.51 -12.92
CA PHE A 143 21.57 21.53 -13.92
C PHE A 143 20.64 21.42 -15.14
N ASP A 144 20.25 20.20 -15.55
CA ASP A 144 19.23 20.00 -16.59
C ASP A 144 17.87 20.55 -16.16
N MET A 145 17.49 20.39 -14.89
CA MET A 145 16.28 20.98 -14.33
C MET A 145 16.33 22.51 -14.40
N ILE A 146 17.41 23.14 -13.92
CA ILE A 146 17.57 24.60 -13.98
C ILE A 146 17.53 25.10 -15.43
N SER A 147 18.25 24.42 -16.32
CA SER A 147 18.28 24.73 -17.75
C SER A 147 16.88 24.65 -18.37
N SER A 148 16.13 23.58 -18.06
CA SER A 148 14.75 23.40 -18.52
C SER A 148 13.85 24.54 -18.04
N ILE A 149 13.85 24.84 -16.73
CA ILE A 149 13.06 25.94 -16.15
C ILE A 149 13.43 27.29 -16.80
N SER A 150 14.72 27.50 -17.08
CA SER A 150 15.20 28.76 -17.65
C SER A 150 14.76 28.93 -19.11
N THR A 151 14.82 27.86 -19.90
CA THR A 151 14.72 27.91 -21.37
C THR A 151 13.35 27.53 -21.94
N LEU A 152 12.50 26.82 -21.18
CA LEU A 152 11.13 26.54 -21.60
C LEU A 152 10.34 27.83 -21.82
N ASP A 153 9.44 27.80 -22.80
CA ASP A 153 8.52 28.89 -23.10
C ASP A 153 7.53 29.07 -21.95
N LYS A 154 7.58 30.23 -21.30
CA LYS A 154 6.76 30.56 -20.13
C LYS A 154 5.32 30.92 -20.51
N SER A 155 5.05 31.12 -21.80
CA SER A 155 3.69 31.32 -22.30
C SER A 155 2.96 30.00 -22.59
N ASP A 156 3.67 28.86 -22.59
CA ASP A 156 3.05 27.55 -22.72
C ASP A 156 2.23 27.25 -21.45
N PRO A 157 0.92 26.98 -21.55
CA PRO A 157 0.10 26.61 -20.39
C PRO A 157 0.57 25.32 -19.69
N LYS A 158 1.45 24.53 -20.33
CA LYS A 158 2.10 23.34 -19.75
C LYS A 158 3.47 23.62 -19.14
N TYR A 159 3.97 24.86 -19.17
CA TYR A 159 5.26 25.23 -18.59
C TYR A 159 5.42 24.71 -17.17
N LEU A 160 4.49 25.04 -16.28
CA LEU A 160 4.53 24.61 -14.88
C LEU A 160 4.46 23.08 -14.75
N PHE A 161 3.66 22.41 -15.57
CA PHE A 161 3.59 20.95 -15.60
C PHE A 161 4.95 20.33 -15.95
N TYR A 162 5.67 20.87 -16.95
CA TYR A 162 7.00 20.39 -17.31
C TYR A 162 8.05 20.68 -16.23
N CYS A 163 7.96 21.82 -15.56
CA CYS A 163 8.83 22.16 -14.43
C CYS A 163 8.59 21.21 -13.25
N ASP A 164 7.33 20.95 -12.90
CA ASP A 164 6.95 20.11 -11.75
C ASP A 164 7.36 18.64 -11.92
N ARG A 165 7.57 18.17 -13.16
CA ARG A 165 8.14 16.84 -13.43
C ARG A 165 9.62 16.70 -13.04
N LYS A 166 10.33 17.81 -12.79
CA LYS A 166 11.76 17.82 -12.46
C LYS A 166 12.05 18.39 -11.08
N LEU A 167 11.23 19.33 -10.62
CA LEU A 167 11.30 19.98 -9.31
C LEU A 167 9.96 19.76 -8.60
N ASP A 168 9.97 19.34 -7.36
CA ASP A 168 8.75 19.39 -6.55
C ASP A 168 8.43 20.85 -6.22
N THR A 169 7.53 21.45 -7.01
CA THR A 169 7.27 22.90 -6.94
C THR A 169 6.57 23.29 -5.64
N LYS A 170 5.79 22.37 -5.04
CA LYS A 170 5.16 22.57 -3.72
C LYS A 170 6.20 22.58 -2.61
N ASN A 171 7.12 21.60 -2.59
CA ASN A 171 8.25 21.57 -1.66
C ASN A 171 9.14 22.83 -1.80
N TYR A 172 9.45 23.23 -3.04
CA TYR A 172 10.28 24.41 -3.28
C TYR A 172 9.61 25.71 -2.80
N ALA A 173 8.30 25.86 -2.99
CA ALA A 173 7.54 26.99 -2.45
C ALA A 173 7.59 27.03 -0.92
N ASP A 174 7.25 25.93 -0.23
CA ASP A 174 7.24 25.87 1.23
C ASP A 174 8.65 26.03 1.83
N TYR A 175 9.68 25.53 1.14
CA TYR A 175 11.08 25.75 1.50
C TYR A 175 11.45 27.24 1.48
N LEU A 176 11.17 27.94 0.37
CA LEU A 176 11.43 29.38 0.27
C LEU A 176 10.60 30.19 1.26
N ILE A 177 9.33 29.84 1.46
CA ILE A 177 8.48 30.50 2.46
C ILE A 177 9.08 30.35 3.86
N GLY A 178 9.58 29.17 4.22
CA GLY A 178 10.30 28.93 5.46
C GLY A 178 11.54 29.82 5.61
N GLU A 179 12.45 29.80 4.63
CA GLU A 179 13.67 30.65 4.64
C GLU A 179 13.32 32.14 4.71
N PHE A 180 12.29 32.57 3.98
CA PHE A 180 11.87 33.97 3.94
C PHE A 180 11.22 34.39 5.26
N TRP A 181 10.27 33.61 5.77
CA TRP A 181 9.59 33.97 7.02
C TRP A 181 10.54 33.89 8.21
N TYR A 182 11.44 32.90 8.28
CA TYR A 182 12.49 32.85 9.30
C TYR A 182 13.61 33.89 9.11
N ALA A 183 13.58 34.71 8.06
CA ALA A 183 14.58 35.74 7.84
C ALA A 183 16.03 35.18 7.79
N ASN A 184 16.23 33.99 7.23
CA ASN A 184 17.51 33.30 7.28
C ASN A 184 18.48 33.81 6.21
N THR A 185 19.53 34.53 6.63
CA THR A 185 20.57 35.07 5.73
C THR A 185 21.89 34.32 5.78
N ASP A 186 22.00 33.21 6.55
CA ASP A 186 23.17 32.32 6.50
C ASP A 186 23.02 31.24 5.40
N TRP A 187 21.78 30.97 4.99
CA TRP A 187 21.43 30.53 3.64
C TRP A 187 21.84 31.64 2.66
N ILE A 188 22.31 31.46 1.42
CA ILE A 188 22.16 30.37 0.44
C ILE A 188 23.50 29.86 -0.14
N TYR A 189 24.60 30.46 0.30
CA TYR A 189 25.95 29.98 0.04
C TYR A 189 26.40 28.95 1.08
N ASN A 190 25.55 28.64 2.06
CA ASN A 190 25.76 27.67 3.13
C ASN A 190 24.41 27.02 3.53
N ASN A 191 24.46 25.98 4.35
CA ASN A 191 23.32 25.32 4.98
C ASN A 191 22.28 24.76 4.01
N MET A 192 22.68 24.28 2.83
CA MET A 192 21.73 23.68 1.89
C MET A 192 21.91 22.18 1.72
N LYS A 193 20.77 21.49 1.57
CA LYS A 193 20.67 20.12 1.08
C LYS A 193 19.49 19.99 0.12
N MET A 194 19.69 19.19 -0.91
CA MET A 194 18.65 18.84 -1.87
C MET A 194 18.91 17.45 -2.41
N ALA A 195 17.83 16.73 -2.69
CA ALA A 195 17.94 15.39 -3.23
C ALA A 195 16.85 15.08 -4.24
N ARG A 196 17.13 14.08 -5.05
CA ARG A 196 16.22 13.52 -6.04
C ARG A 196 16.34 12.00 -6.01
N PRO A 197 15.25 11.27 -5.77
CA PRO A 197 15.27 9.83 -5.95
C PRO A 197 15.36 9.49 -7.43
N ARG A 198 16.07 8.42 -7.79
CA ARG A 198 16.17 7.88 -9.16
C ARG A 198 15.08 6.85 -9.44
N THR A 199 13.91 7.04 -8.84
CA THR A 199 12.69 6.20 -8.93
C THR A 199 11.61 6.92 -9.74
N TYR A 200 10.39 6.38 -9.86
CA TYR A 200 9.31 6.99 -10.66
C TYR A 200 9.05 8.48 -10.37
N ASN A 201 9.14 8.89 -9.10
CA ASN A 201 8.85 10.26 -8.65
C ASN A 201 9.91 11.28 -9.12
N ASN A 202 11.18 10.91 -9.36
CA ASN A 202 12.26 11.67 -10.06
C ASN A 202 12.36 13.22 -9.91
N LYS A 203 11.79 13.81 -8.85
CA LYS A 203 11.75 15.27 -8.60
C LYS A 203 12.80 15.69 -7.58
N TRP A 204 13.45 16.84 -7.81
CA TRP A 204 14.31 17.48 -6.82
C TRP A 204 13.49 18.08 -5.68
N ARG A 205 13.97 17.88 -4.45
CA ARG A 205 13.40 18.42 -3.21
C ARG A 205 14.48 19.08 -2.36
N PHE A 206 14.12 20.19 -1.72
CA PHE A 206 14.97 20.98 -0.84
C PHE A 206 14.66 20.69 0.63
N PHE A 207 15.68 20.94 1.46
CA PHE A 207 15.69 20.68 2.89
C PHE A 207 15.84 21.97 3.65
N LEU A 208 14.89 22.24 4.54
CA LEU A 208 15.04 23.27 5.55
C LEU A 208 16.00 22.74 6.62
N GLN A 209 17.03 23.50 6.97
CA GLN A 209 17.98 23.16 8.03
C GLN A 209 18.78 24.40 8.45
N ASP A 210 19.25 24.41 9.71
CA ASP A 210 20.20 25.42 10.23
C ASP A 210 19.65 26.85 10.04
N VAL A 211 18.41 27.05 10.52
CA VAL A 211 17.64 28.30 10.41
C VAL A 211 17.73 29.15 11.68
N GLU A 212 18.52 28.73 12.67
CA GLU A 212 18.48 29.31 14.01
C GLU A 212 19.04 30.74 14.10
N TRP A 213 19.84 31.17 13.13
CA TRP A 213 20.32 32.55 13.04
C TRP A 213 19.25 33.55 12.57
N GLY A 214 18.11 33.06 12.09
CA GLY A 214 16.95 33.89 11.80
C GLY A 214 16.22 34.42 13.04
N LEU A 215 15.49 35.53 12.90
CA LEU A 215 14.50 36.03 13.87
C LEU A 215 15.00 36.16 15.33
N GLY A 216 15.99 37.03 15.54
CA GLY A 216 16.63 37.25 16.84
C GLY A 216 18.06 36.70 16.94
N GLY A 217 18.59 36.19 15.82
CA GLY A 217 20.01 35.93 15.62
C GLY A 217 20.69 37.08 14.87
N TRP A 218 21.06 36.85 13.60
CA TRP A 218 21.63 37.90 12.74
C TRP A 218 20.59 38.85 12.16
N THR A 219 19.34 38.43 12.09
CA THR A 219 18.25 39.20 11.49
C THR A 219 17.08 39.41 12.45
N GLY A 220 16.36 40.51 12.24
CA GLY A 220 15.12 40.85 12.95
C GLY A 220 13.87 40.38 12.24
N TYR A 221 12.71 40.64 12.84
CA TYR A 221 11.40 40.32 12.24
C TYR A 221 11.08 41.20 11.01
N ASP A 222 11.89 42.22 10.76
CA ASP A 222 11.75 43.24 9.73
C ASP A 222 12.64 43.01 8.50
N ALA A 223 13.52 42.00 8.52
CA ALA A 223 14.40 41.69 7.40
C ALA A 223 13.64 41.37 6.12
N ASP A 224 14.04 41.99 5.01
CA ASP A 224 13.44 41.79 3.68
C ASP A 224 14.17 40.69 2.91
N MET A 225 13.59 39.49 2.96
CA MET A 225 14.17 38.31 2.33
C MET A 225 13.96 38.25 0.82
N PHE A 226 12.97 38.95 0.28
CA PHE A 226 12.78 39.03 -1.17
C PHE A 226 13.93 39.83 -1.80
N ASN A 227 14.22 41.00 -1.24
CA ASN A 227 15.36 41.83 -1.66
C ASN A 227 16.69 41.13 -1.41
N TRP A 228 16.88 40.50 -0.24
CA TRP A 228 18.10 39.77 0.06
C TRP A 228 18.33 38.60 -0.92
N PHE A 229 17.31 37.77 -1.20
CA PHE A 229 17.45 36.59 -2.07
C PHE A 229 17.75 36.97 -3.53
N GLN A 230 17.18 38.09 -4.00
CA GLN A 230 17.47 38.62 -5.33
C GLN A 230 18.92 39.10 -5.48
N ASN A 231 19.56 39.58 -4.43
CA ASN A 231 20.88 40.23 -4.52
C ASN A 231 22.02 39.38 -3.96
N ALA A 232 21.73 38.40 -3.11
CA ALA A 232 22.74 37.57 -2.47
C ALA A 232 23.42 36.60 -3.45
N ASN A 233 24.74 36.56 -3.39
CA ASN A 233 25.62 35.57 -4.06
C ASN A 233 25.33 35.37 -5.56
N GLN A 234 25.19 36.46 -6.32
CA GLN A 234 24.93 36.40 -7.76
C GLN A 234 26.18 35.98 -8.57
N PRO A 235 26.04 35.12 -9.61
CA PRO A 235 24.81 34.47 -10.06
C PRO A 235 24.34 33.36 -9.12
N ASN A 236 23.05 33.36 -8.79
CA ASN A 236 22.44 32.43 -7.85
C ASN A 236 21.47 31.47 -8.56
N TYR A 237 21.86 30.19 -8.68
CA TYR A 237 21.04 29.15 -9.34
C TYR A 237 19.64 29.00 -8.74
N TYR A 238 19.52 29.15 -7.44
CA TYR A 238 18.26 28.98 -6.74
C TYR A 238 17.36 30.19 -6.97
N TYR A 239 17.91 31.40 -7.00
CA TYR A 239 17.15 32.57 -7.44
C TYR A 239 16.73 32.45 -8.92
N THR A 240 17.57 31.86 -9.78
CA THR A 240 17.18 31.56 -11.16
C THR A 240 15.94 30.68 -11.23
N ILE A 241 15.87 29.60 -10.43
CA ILE A 241 14.67 28.75 -10.36
C ILE A 241 13.44 29.58 -9.98
N TYR A 242 13.48 30.29 -8.85
CA TYR A 242 12.37 31.12 -8.37
C TYR A 242 11.94 32.20 -9.38
N SER A 243 12.89 33.00 -9.89
CA SER A 243 12.63 34.12 -10.80
C SER A 243 12.03 33.70 -12.15
N HIS A 244 12.22 32.45 -12.57
CA HIS A 244 11.62 31.90 -13.78
C HIS A 244 10.27 31.23 -13.51
N LEU A 245 10.10 30.56 -12.37
CA LEU A 245 8.80 30.00 -12.00
C LEU A 245 7.77 31.10 -11.73
N ILE A 246 8.15 32.20 -11.07
CA ILE A 246 7.25 33.29 -10.71
C ILE A 246 6.73 34.11 -11.91
N GLN A 247 7.29 33.89 -13.10
CA GLN A 247 6.78 34.48 -14.35
C GLN A 247 5.54 33.75 -14.87
N ASP A 248 5.33 32.50 -14.49
CA ASP A 248 4.09 31.78 -14.74
C ASP A 248 3.02 32.26 -13.75
N SER A 249 1.88 32.74 -14.26
CA SER A 249 0.83 33.30 -13.41
C SER A 249 0.22 32.28 -12.46
N THR A 250 0.20 31.00 -12.84
CA THR A 250 -0.35 29.92 -11.99
C THR A 250 0.54 29.70 -10.78
N TYR A 251 1.86 29.56 -10.99
CA TYR A 251 2.82 29.42 -9.91
C TYR A 251 2.95 30.70 -9.08
N ARG A 252 2.92 31.88 -9.70
CA ARG A 252 2.90 33.16 -8.99
C ARG A 252 1.73 33.25 -8.03
N ASN A 253 0.52 32.99 -8.51
CA ASN A 253 -0.69 33.05 -7.70
C ASN A 253 -0.67 31.98 -6.61
N TYR A 254 -0.21 30.76 -6.93
CA TYR A 254 -0.01 29.69 -5.96
C TYR A 254 0.98 30.09 -4.87
N PHE A 255 2.16 30.61 -5.20
CA PHE A 255 3.17 31.00 -4.23
C PHE A 255 2.67 32.08 -3.28
N ILE A 256 2.00 33.12 -3.82
CA ILE A 256 1.42 34.20 -3.01
C ILE A 256 0.35 33.66 -2.06
N ASN A 257 -0.59 32.85 -2.58
CA ASN A 257 -1.64 32.30 -1.76
C ASN A 257 -1.11 31.28 -0.75
N ARG A 258 -0.14 30.44 -1.12
CA ARG A 258 0.50 29.48 -0.21
C ARG A 258 1.23 30.19 0.93
N PHE A 259 1.89 31.31 0.65
CA PHE A 259 2.49 32.15 1.70
C PHE A 259 1.40 32.68 2.65
N ALA A 260 0.30 33.23 2.12
CA ALA A 260 -0.83 33.68 2.93
C ALA A 260 -1.41 32.53 3.78
N ASP A 261 -1.62 31.37 3.17
CA ASP A 261 -2.12 30.16 3.81
C ASP A 261 -1.24 29.75 5.00
N LEU A 262 0.09 29.67 4.81
CA LEU A 262 1.01 29.33 5.89
C LEU A 262 1.00 30.39 6.99
N MET A 263 0.91 31.69 6.68
CA MET A 263 0.76 32.76 7.69
C MET A 263 -0.58 32.73 8.44
N ASN A 264 -1.62 32.14 7.84
CA ASN A 264 -2.92 31.94 8.48
C ASN A 264 -3.01 30.60 9.24
N THR A 265 -2.04 29.69 9.04
CA THR A 265 -2.02 28.34 9.64
C THR A 265 -0.69 28.08 10.34
N THR A 266 0.25 27.38 9.70
CA THR A 266 1.54 26.92 10.27
C THR A 266 2.32 28.02 10.99
N LEU A 267 2.36 29.22 10.41
CA LEU A 267 3.09 30.40 10.88
C LEU A 267 2.17 31.40 11.60
N HIS A 268 1.03 30.93 12.10
CA HIS A 268 0.10 31.69 12.93
C HIS A 268 0.41 31.45 14.44
N PRO A 269 0.22 32.46 15.33
CA PRO A 269 0.45 32.31 16.77
C PRO A 269 -0.20 31.09 17.42
N ASN A 270 -1.42 30.73 16.99
CA ASN A 270 -2.14 29.57 17.51
C ASN A 270 -1.43 28.23 17.21
N SER A 271 -0.56 28.19 16.19
CA SER A 271 0.15 26.98 15.78
C SER A 271 1.57 26.93 16.35
N TYR A 272 2.36 28.01 16.23
CA TYR A 272 3.74 27.99 16.69
C TYR A 272 3.90 28.19 18.20
N THR A 273 3.00 28.93 18.87
CA THR A 273 3.16 29.25 20.31
C THR A 273 3.08 27.98 21.17
N PRO A 274 2.12 27.06 20.93
CA PRO A 274 2.11 25.77 21.63
C PRO A 274 3.38 24.93 21.39
N ILE A 275 3.97 25.00 20.19
CA ILE A 275 5.21 24.26 19.86
C ILE A 275 6.39 24.84 20.65
N VAL A 276 6.59 26.16 20.61
CA VAL A 276 7.68 26.85 21.33
C VAL A 276 7.57 26.61 22.83
N ASN A 277 6.38 26.78 23.41
CA ASN A 277 6.17 26.56 24.84
C ASN A 277 6.31 25.08 25.22
N GLY A 278 5.74 24.17 24.44
CA GLY A 278 5.83 22.74 24.70
C GLY A 278 7.27 22.22 24.68
N MET A 279 8.08 22.65 23.71
CA MET A 279 9.51 22.29 23.67
C MET A 279 10.29 22.93 24.82
N TYR A 280 10.00 24.17 25.21
CA TYR A 280 10.60 24.78 26.41
C TYR A 280 10.28 23.98 27.68
N GLU A 281 9.00 23.67 27.89
CA GLU A 281 8.52 22.91 29.06
C GLU A 281 9.10 21.49 29.12
N GLN A 282 9.27 20.84 27.97
CA GLN A 282 9.86 19.50 27.89
C GLN A 282 11.29 19.45 28.44
N LEU A 283 12.08 20.50 28.22
CA LEU A 283 13.49 20.56 28.64
C LEU A 283 13.68 21.19 30.02
N LEU A 284 12.72 22.02 30.46
CA LEU A 284 12.79 22.83 31.65
C LEU A 284 13.27 22.09 32.91
N PRO A 285 12.82 20.86 33.22
CA PRO A 285 13.25 20.15 34.44
C PRO A 285 14.75 19.81 34.47
N GLU A 286 15.37 19.65 33.29
CA GLU A 286 16.74 19.18 33.15
C GLU A 286 17.74 20.32 32.91
N MET A 287 17.28 21.50 32.48
CA MET A 287 18.12 22.68 32.25
C MET A 287 18.97 23.10 33.46
N PRO A 288 18.49 23.08 34.72
CA PRO A 288 19.32 23.43 35.87
C PRO A 288 20.59 22.56 35.99
N ARG A 289 20.47 21.25 35.70
CA ARG A 289 21.59 20.32 35.73
C ARG A 289 22.57 20.56 34.57
N HIS A 290 22.05 20.91 33.39
CA HIS A 290 22.87 21.31 32.24
C HIS A 290 23.69 22.57 32.55
N PHE A 291 23.07 23.63 33.09
CA PHE A 291 23.78 24.86 33.46
C PHE A 291 24.76 24.66 34.61
N ALA A 292 24.40 23.85 35.62
CA ALA A 292 25.33 23.50 36.69
C ALA A 292 26.62 22.86 36.16
N LEU A 293 26.53 22.02 35.12
CA LEU A 293 27.67 21.38 34.48
C LEU A 293 28.53 22.37 33.68
N TRP A 294 27.90 23.18 32.82
CA TRP A 294 28.65 23.94 31.80
C TRP A 294 28.99 25.37 32.20
N THR A 295 28.19 26.01 33.04
CA THR A 295 28.40 27.41 33.44
C THR A 295 28.65 27.57 34.94
N GLY A 296 28.10 26.65 35.76
CA GLY A 296 28.08 26.79 37.22
C GLY A 296 27.12 27.88 37.73
N ASP A 297 26.44 28.59 36.83
CA ASP A 297 25.48 29.66 37.11
C ASP A 297 24.09 29.23 36.65
N ILE A 298 23.38 28.54 37.55
CA ILE A 298 22.01 28.08 37.30
C ILE A 298 21.05 29.28 37.17
N PRO A 299 21.03 30.27 38.09
CA PRO A 299 20.09 31.39 37.97
C PRO A 299 20.27 32.19 36.68
N GLY A 300 21.51 32.52 36.30
CA GLY A 300 21.79 33.27 35.07
C GLY A 300 21.48 32.46 33.81
N GLY A 301 21.82 31.16 33.79
CA GLY A 301 21.48 30.26 32.68
C GLY A 301 19.98 30.14 32.48
N MET A 302 19.21 29.93 33.56
CA MET A 302 17.74 29.84 33.49
C MET A 302 17.10 31.17 33.03
N ALA A 303 17.61 32.31 33.50
CA ALA A 303 17.13 33.63 33.06
C ALA A 303 17.40 33.88 31.57
N ASN A 304 18.57 33.48 31.07
CA ASN A 304 18.89 33.54 29.63
C ASN A 304 17.97 32.62 28.82
N TYR A 305 17.78 31.38 29.27
CA TYR A 305 16.91 30.40 28.61
C TYR A 305 15.47 30.89 28.43
N GLU A 306 14.90 31.50 29.47
CA GLU A 306 13.58 32.12 29.39
C GLU A 306 13.55 33.35 28.48
N ASN A 307 14.59 34.19 28.52
CA ASN A 307 14.72 35.34 27.64
C ASN A 307 14.74 34.93 26.16
N GLN A 308 15.51 33.90 25.80
CA GLN A 308 15.58 33.38 24.43
C GLN A 308 14.22 32.88 23.93
N LYS A 309 13.46 32.16 24.76
CA LYS A 309 12.07 31.77 24.45
C LYS A 309 11.21 32.99 24.13
N ASN A 310 11.26 34.01 24.99
CA ASN A 310 10.46 35.23 24.83
C ASN A 310 10.89 36.04 23.60
N ASN A 311 12.19 36.05 23.28
CA ASN A 311 12.73 36.69 22.09
C ASN A 311 12.20 36.02 20.81
N ILE A 312 12.19 34.68 20.74
CA ILE A 312 11.60 33.93 19.61
C ILE A 312 10.13 34.33 19.41
N LEU A 313 9.32 34.27 20.48
CA LEU A 313 7.89 34.63 20.40
C LEU A 313 7.68 36.10 20.00
N TYR A 314 8.52 37.01 20.48
CA TYR A 314 8.49 38.41 20.07
C TYR A 314 8.71 38.55 18.56
N HIS A 315 9.75 37.91 18.00
CA HIS A 315 10.00 37.99 16.56
C HIS A 315 8.88 37.33 15.75
N PHE A 316 8.42 36.14 16.15
CA PHE A 316 7.36 35.41 15.46
C PHE A 316 6.06 36.23 15.40
N ASN A 317 5.64 36.81 16.53
CA ASN A 317 4.41 37.61 16.61
C ASN A 317 4.44 38.89 15.76
N ASN A 318 5.63 39.43 15.48
CA ASN A 318 5.78 40.63 14.65
C ASN A 318 6.11 40.33 13.18
N ARG A 319 6.38 39.07 12.82
CA ARG A 319 6.89 38.71 11.48
C ARG A 319 5.84 38.79 10.38
N SER A 320 4.70 38.14 10.56
CA SER A 320 3.67 38.04 9.50
C SER A 320 3.14 39.39 9.01
N PRO A 321 2.89 40.41 9.86
CA PRO A 321 2.51 41.74 9.39
C PRO A 321 3.56 42.38 8.47
N VAL A 322 4.86 42.25 8.80
CA VAL A 322 5.93 42.82 7.98
C VAL A 322 6.08 42.06 6.65
N VAL A 323 6.04 40.73 6.70
CA VAL A 323 6.13 39.91 5.49
C VAL A 323 4.97 40.19 4.53
N ARG A 324 3.74 40.37 5.05
CA ARG A 324 2.60 40.81 4.22
C ARG A 324 2.89 42.15 3.54
N SER A 325 3.43 43.14 4.26
CA SER A 325 3.80 44.43 3.66
C SER A 325 4.89 44.29 2.57
N GLN A 326 5.87 43.42 2.77
CA GLN A 326 6.92 43.15 1.78
C GLN A 326 6.34 42.45 0.54
N MET A 327 5.40 41.53 0.72
CA MET A 327 4.69 40.89 -0.38
C MET A 327 3.88 41.89 -1.20
N LEU A 328 3.20 42.86 -0.57
CA LEU A 328 2.48 43.92 -1.29
C LEU A 328 3.40 44.65 -2.27
N GLY A 329 4.57 45.10 -1.78
CA GLY A 329 5.56 45.79 -2.60
C GLY A 329 6.19 44.91 -3.68
N ASN A 330 6.63 43.70 -3.32
CA ASN A 330 7.36 42.81 -4.23
C ASN A 330 6.51 42.29 -5.39
N TYR A 331 5.20 42.12 -5.16
CA TYR A 331 4.28 41.57 -6.16
C TYR A 331 3.34 42.59 -6.79
N GLY A 332 3.38 43.86 -6.35
CA GLY A 332 2.48 44.91 -6.82
C GLY A 332 1.02 44.62 -6.47
N LEU A 333 0.77 44.19 -5.24
CA LEU A 333 -0.58 43.90 -4.72
C LEU A 333 -1.13 45.14 -4.01
N ASP A 334 -2.45 45.30 -4.01
CA ASP A 334 -3.09 46.56 -3.59
C ASP A 334 -3.11 46.72 -2.06
N ASN A 335 -3.62 45.70 -1.35
CA ASN A 335 -3.76 45.67 0.10
C ASN A 335 -3.99 44.24 0.59
N THR A 336 -4.14 44.08 1.91
CA THR A 336 -4.59 42.83 2.52
C THR A 336 -6.06 42.90 2.88
N VAL A 337 -6.78 41.78 2.78
CA VAL A 337 -8.20 41.63 3.10
C VAL A 337 -8.45 40.48 4.06
N ASN A 338 -9.43 40.63 4.95
CA ASN A 338 -9.94 39.53 5.79
C ASN A 338 -11.00 38.73 5.02
N VAL A 339 -10.85 37.41 5.02
CA VAL A 339 -11.78 36.47 4.39
C VAL A 339 -12.37 35.58 5.46
N THR A 340 -13.67 35.68 5.71
CA THR A 340 -14.39 34.87 6.68
C THR A 340 -15.15 33.74 6.00
N LEU A 341 -14.99 32.50 6.47
CA LEU A 341 -15.61 31.30 5.91
C LEU A 341 -16.58 30.70 6.91
N LYS A 342 -17.74 30.20 6.46
CA LYS A 342 -18.73 29.51 7.30
C LYS A 342 -19.57 28.54 6.47
N THR A 343 -20.05 27.45 7.08
CA THR A 343 -21.10 26.59 6.50
C THR A 343 -22.43 26.78 7.22
N ILE A 344 -23.54 26.62 6.47
CA ILE A 344 -24.90 26.69 7.00
C ILE A 344 -25.69 25.49 6.43
N PRO A 345 -26.22 24.58 7.28
CA PRO A 345 -26.02 24.53 8.73
C PRO A 345 -24.55 24.23 9.11
N GLU A 346 -24.21 24.46 10.38
CA GLU A 346 -22.87 24.13 10.89
C GLU A 346 -22.58 22.64 10.69
N ASN A 347 -21.33 22.29 10.35
CA ASN A 347 -20.87 20.93 10.05
C ASN A 347 -21.53 20.27 8.83
N ALA A 348 -22.29 20.99 8.01
CA ALA A 348 -22.86 20.45 6.77
C ALA A 348 -21.81 20.15 5.69
N GLY A 349 -20.62 20.71 5.85
CA GLY A 349 -19.50 20.57 4.92
C GLY A 349 -18.30 21.32 5.44
N TYR A 350 -17.27 21.39 4.61
CA TYR A 350 -16.05 22.16 4.83
C TYR A 350 -15.79 23.06 3.62
N ILE A 351 -14.97 24.09 3.83
CA ILE A 351 -14.58 25.03 2.78
C ILE A 351 -13.07 24.93 2.61
N LYS A 352 -12.63 24.63 1.39
CA LYS A 352 -11.24 24.73 0.99
C LYS A 352 -10.99 26.14 0.46
N ILE A 353 -9.95 26.80 0.94
CA ILE A 353 -9.48 28.09 0.43
C ILE A 353 -8.02 27.96 0.03
N SER A 354 -7.72 28.31 -1.22
CA SER A 354 -6.39 28.15 -1.80
C SER A 354 -5.84 26.71 -1.63
N THR A 355 -4.88 26.49 -0.71
CA THR A 355 -4.21 25.22 -0.48
C THR A 355 -4.55 24.61 0.87
N ILE A 356 -5.45 25.21 1.64
CA ILE A 356 -5.80 24.78 3.00
C ILE A 356 -7.28 24.50 3.15
N ILE A 357 -7.58 23.62 4.10
CA ILE A 357 -8.90 23.41 4.67
C ILE A 357 -8.77 23.84 6.14
N PRO A 358 -9.45 24.91 6.58
CA PRO A 358 -9.40 25.34 7.97
C PRO A 358 -9.88 24.24 8.92
N ASP A 359 -9.18 24.05 10.05
CA ASP A 359 -9.49 23.01 11.05
C ASP A 359 -10.90 23.15 11.68
N SER A 360 -11.48 24.35 11.62
CA SER A 360 -12.82 24.63 12.13
C SER A 360 -13.43 25.83 11.43
N LEU A 361 -14.76 25.87 11.37
CA LEU A 361 -15.53 27.01 10.87
C LEU A 361 -16.47 27.53 11.99
N PRO A 362 -16.74 28.84 12.07
CA PRO A 362 -16.26 29.88 11.17
C PRO A 362 -14.76 30.16 11.32
N TRP A 363 -14.11 30.50 10.21
CA TRP A 363 -12.67 30.80 10.16
C TRP A 363 -12.45 32.15 9.50
N THR A 364 -11.40 32.88 9.89
CA THR A 364 -11.00 34.12 9.21
C THR A 364 -9.50 34.11 8.96
N GLY A 365 -9.11 34.38 7.72
CA GLY A 365 -7.71 34.51 7.29
C GLY A 365 -7.46 35.80 6.53
N VAL A 366 -6.20 36.18 6.43
CA VAL A 366 -5.78 37.38 5.69
C VAL A 366 -5.21 36.98 4.33
N TYR A 367 -5.77 37.52 3.25
CA TYR A 367 -5.35 37.33 1.86
C TYR A 367 -4.98 38.66 1.20
N PHE A 368 -4.57 38.62 -0.07
CA PHE A 368 -4.09 39.79 -0.80
C PHE A 368 -5.05 40.19 -1.92
N ASN A 369 -5.48 41.44 -1.93
CA ASN A 369 -6.13 42.04 -3.09
C ASN A 369 -5.08 42.25 -4.20
N GLY A 370 -5.41 41.80 -5.41
CA GLY A 370 -4.51 41.72 -6.56
C GLY A 370 -4.02 40.31 -6.85
N ASN A 371 -4.41 39.31 -6.05
CA ASN A 371 -4.10 37.90 -6.28
C ASN A 371 -5.37 37.03 -6.17
N PRO A 372 -5.84 36.40 -7.27
CA PRO A 372 -7.03 35.55 -7.20
C PRO A 372 -6.86 34.35 -6.26
N VAL A 373 -7.90 34.08 -5.49
CA VAL A 373 -7.99 32.96 -4.54
C VAL A 373 -9.09 32.02 -5.00
N ARG A 374 -8.83 30.71 -4.96
CA ARG A 374 -9.87 29.69 -5.13
C ARG A 374 -10.55 29.43 -3.79
N ILE A 375 -11.87 29.48 -3.75
CA ILE A 375 -12.69 29.07 -2.60
C ILE A 375 -13.64 28.00 -3.10
N SER A 376 -13.71 26.85 -2.42
CA SER A 376 -14.65 25.79 -2.74
C SER A 376 -15.32 25.19 -1.52
N ALA A 377 -16.62 24.94 -1.64
CA ALA A 377 -17.47 24.32 -0.64
C ALA A 377 -17.68 22.85 -0.97
N HIS A 378 -17.45 22.00 0.01
CA HIS A 378 -17.52 20.54 -0.12
C HIS A 378 -18.47 19.99 0.93
N ALA A 379 -19.44 19.19 0.50
CA ALA A 379 -20.47 18.67 1.39
C ALA A 379 -19.93 17.49 2.21
N ASN A 380 -20.28 17.44 3.49
CA ASN A 380 -20.11 16.23 4.28
C ASN A 380 -21.17 15.19 3.86
N PRO A 381 -20.95 13.89 4.12
CA PRO A 381 -21.91 12.84 3.81
C PRO A 381 -23.35 13.17 4.23
N GLY A 382 -24.29 13.01 3.30
CA GLY A 382 -25.72 13.31 3.50
C GLY A 382 -26.15 14.76 3.22
N PHE A 383 -25.20 15.65 2.91
CA PHE A 383 -25.48 17.02 2.47
C PHE A 383 -25.20 17.23 0.98
N THR A 384 -25.70 18.33 0.43
CA THR A 384 -25.38 18.81 -0.93
C THR A 384 -25.22 20.31 -0.89
N PHE A 385 -24.19 20.83 -1.57
CA PHE A 385 -24.00 22.27 -1.72
C PHE A 385 -25.14 22.86 -2.55
N ASP A 386 -25.80 23.91 -2.02
CA ASP A 386 -26.89 24.59 -2.70
C ASP A 386 -26.39 25.89 -3.36
N HIS A 387 -25.90 26.84 -2.55
CA HIS A 387 -25.33 28.09 -3.04
C HIS A 387 -24.43 28.78 -2.01
N TRP A 388 -23.69 29.80 -2.45
CA TRP A 388 -23.04 30.78 -1.58
C TRP A 388 -24.03 31.89 -1.22
N GLU A 389 -24.05 32.33 0.04
CA GLU A 389 -24.73 33.59 0.41
C GLU A 389 -24.10 34.75 -0.38
N TYR A 390 -24.94 35.65 -0.89
CA TYR A 390 -24.48 36.79 -1.68
C TYR A 390 -23.53 37.69 -0.89
N ASN A 391 -22.41 38.06 -1.50
CA ASN A 391 -21.46 39.02 -0.97
C ASN A 391 -20.96 39.99 -2.08
N ILE A 392 -20.20 41.03 -1.74
CA ILE A 392 -19.84 42.07 -2.72
C ILE A 392 -18.74 41.61 -3.69
N ASN A 393 -17.92 40.64 -3.27
CA ASN A 393 -16.80 40.14 -4.06
C ASN A 393 -17.21 39.02 -5.05
N LEU A 394 -18.35 38.37 -4.83
CA LEU A 394 -18.82 37.23 -5.61
C LEU A 394 -19.88 37.64 -6.64
N ASP A 395 -19.64 37.34 -7.92
CA ASP A 395 -20.61 37.60 -8.99
C ASP A 395 -21.92 36.82 -8.71
N PRO A 396 -23.10 37.48 -8.77
CA PRO A 396 -24.39 36.81 -8.59
C PRO A 396 -24.61 35.57 -9.46
N ASN A 397 -23.97 35.48 -10.63
CA ASN A 397 -24.06 34.33 -11.54
C ASN A 397 -23.21 33.13 -11.09
N GLN A 398 -22.36 33.30 -10.09
CA GLN A 398 -21.47 32.26 -9.55
C GLN A 398 -21.95 31.68 -8.21
N LEU A 399 -23.06 32.17 -7.65
CA LEU A 399 -23.53 31.74 -6.33
C LEU A 399 -23.80 30.24 -6.25
N THR A 400 -24.21 29.58 -7.34
CA THR A 400 -24.45 28.13 -7.37
C THR A 400 -23.22 27.31 -7.79
N GLN A 401 -22.06 27.94 -7.98
CA GLN A 401 -20.82 27.24 -8.30
C GLN A 401 -20.11 26.85 -6.99
N SER A 402 -20.01 25.56 -6.69
CA SER A 402 -19.34 25.08 -5.47
C SER A 402 -17.86 25.46 -5.40
N SER A 403 -17.21 25.78 -6.53
CA SER A 403 -15.83 26.29 -6.60
C SER A 403 -15.78 27.57 -7.41
N VAL A 404 -15.21 28.62 -6.82
CA VAL A 404 -15.05 29.95 -7.42
C VAL A 404 -13.60 30.40 -7.32
N VAL A 405 -13.11 31.11 -8.34
CA VAL A 405 -11.79 31.74 -8.35
C VAL A 405 -11.99 33.22 -8.58
N LEU A 406 -11.61 34.03 -7.59
CA LEU A 406 -11.88 35.47 -7.62
C LEU A 406 -10.80 36.27 -6.90
N ASN A 407 -10.66 37.53 -7.30
CA ASN A 407 -9.90 38.50 -6.55
C ASN A 407 -10.79 39.12 -5.47
N ILE A 408 -10.34 39.12 -4.22
CA ILE A 408 -11.10 39.66 -3.09
C ILE A 408 -10.57 41.06 -2.81
N ALA A 409 -11.36 42.08 -3.13
CA ALA A 409 -10.93 43.49 -3.11
C ALA A 409 -11.16 44.16 -1.75
N THR A 410 -12.14 43.68 -0.99
CA THR A 410 -12.49 44.18 0.34
C THR A 410 -12.81 43.03 1.28
N ASP A 411 -12.62 43.24 2.59
CA ASP A 411 -13.02 42.30 3.64
C ASP A 411 -14.44 41.78 3.41
N ASP A 412 -14.63 40.46 3.49
CA ASP A 412 -15.93 39.86 3.19
C ASP A 412 -16.09 38.44 3.76
N TYR A 413 -17.31 37.94 3.69
CA TYR A 413 -17.68 36.59 4.11
C TYR A 413 -18.05 35.70 2.93
N PHE A 414 -17.71 34.42 3.03
CA PHE A 414 -18.13 33.37 2.11
C PHE A 414 -18.84 32.30 2.92
N HIS A 415 -20.16 32.40 2.96
CA HIS A 415 -21.01 31.41 3.63
C HIS A 415 -21.53 30.42 2.61
N ALA A 416 -21.17 29.14 2.77
CA ALA A 416 -21.68 28.06 1.94
C ALA A 416 -22.96 27.49 2.56
N ILE A 417 -24.04 27.52 1.78
CA ILE A 417 -25.34 26.97 2.15
C ILE A 417 -25.44 25.54 1.61
N PHE A 418 -25.86 24.63 2.49
CA PHE A 418 -26.05 23.22 2.19
C PHE A 418 -27.47 22.77 2.56
N GLU A 419 -27.97 21.80 1.82
CA GLU A 419 -29.22 21.09 2.12
C GLU A 419 -28.94 19.63 2.45
N GLY A 420 -29.83 19.00 3.23
CA GLY A 420 -29.72 17.59 3.62
C GLY A 420 -29.57 17.38 5.13
N THR A 421 -29.15 16.18 5.51
CA THR A 421 -28.97 15.77 6.90
C THR A 421 -27.72 14.89 7.02
N PRO A 422 -26.97 14.96 8.14
CA PRO A 422 -25.73 14.19 8.29
C PRO A 422 -25.94 12.69 8.07
N ARG A 423 -24.96 12.05 7.42
CA ARG A 423 -24.84 10.59 7.29
C ARG A 423 -23.43 10.16 7.69
N ASP A 424 -23.25 8.86 7.88
CA ASP A 424 -21.94 8.27 8.14
C ASP A 424 -21.14 8.18 6.84
N THR A 425 -19.82 8.32 6.92
CA THR A 425 -18.91 8.05 5.80
C THR A 425 -18.85 6.55 5.55
N THR A 426 -19.14 6.13 4.33
CA THR A 426 -19.24 4.72 3.92
C THR A 426 -18.12 4.32 2.96
N LEU A 427 -16.88 4.66 3.29
CA LEU A 427 -15.70 4.40 2.45
C LEU A 427 -14.91 3.21 2.99
N THR A 428 -14.53 2.28 2.13
CA THR A 428 -13.72 1.09 2.45
C THR A 428 -12.71 0.78 1.33
N VAL A 429 -11.84 -0.20 1.55
CA VAL A 429 -10.99 -0.80 0.51
C VAL A 429 -11.62 -2.14 0.11
N SER A 430 -11.96 -2.29 -1.16
CA SER A 430 -12.54 -3.52 -1.71
C SER A 430 -11.49 -4.49 -2.23
N GLU A 431 -10.41 -3.98 -2.80
CA GLU A 431 -9.43 -4.82 -3.52
C GLU A 431 -8.02 -4.23 -3.44
N ILE A 432 -7.01 -5.11 -3.41
CA ILE A 432 -5.58 -4.78 -3.35
C ILE A 432 -4.81 -5.67 -4.33
N HIS A 433 -4.00 -5.04 -5.19
CA HIS A 433 -3.05 -5.73 -6.07
C HIS A 433 -1.64 -5.24 -5.73
N TYR A 434 -1.03 -5.85 -4.70
CA TYR A 434 0.26 -5.41 -4.17
C TYR A 434 1.47 -6.12 -4.81
N ASN A 435 1.29 -7.28 -5.44
CA ASN A 435 2.37 -7.97 -6.15
C ASN A 435 1.84 -8.67 -7.41
N PRO A 436 1.77 -7.99 -8.57
CA PRO A 436 1.31 -8.62 -9.80
C PRO A 436 2.26 -9.72 -10.31
N ASP A 437 1.72 -10.73 -11.00
CA ASP A 437 2.57 -11.65 -11.76
C ASP A 437 3.26 -10.86 -12.90
N PRO A 438 4.57 -11.06 -13.14
CA PRO A 438 5.31 -10.30 -14.15
C PRO A 438 4.76 -10.41 -15.59
N SER A 439 3.97 -11.43 -15.89
CA SER A 439 3.30 -11.59 -17.19
C SER A 439 2.03 -10.74 -17.33
N LEU A 440 1.41 -10.34 -16.21
CA LEU A 440 0.22 -9.47 -16.14
C LEU A 440 0.48 -8.28 -15.22
N ASP A 441 1.57 -7.56 -15.49
CA ASP A 441 1.99 -6.43 -14.66
C ASP A 441 1.23 -5.13 -15.03
N GLY A 442 0.17 -4.85 -14.25
CA GLY A 442 -0.56 -3.59 -14.27
C GLY A 442 -0.02 -2.54 -13.29
N GLY A 443 1.09 -2.83 -12.59
CA GLY A 443 1.58 -2.08 -11.44
C GLY A 443 0.73 -2.29 -10.17
N ASN A 444 1.16 -1.69 -9.05
CA ASN A 444 0.39 -1.76 -7.82
C ASN A 444 -0.85 -0.88 -7.86
N TRP A 445 -1.95 -1.34 -7.29
CA TRP A 445 -3.15 -0.54 -7.10
C TRP A 445 -3.99 -1.03 -5.93
N ILE A 446 -4.81 -0.13 -5.40
CA ILE A 446 -5.89 -0.44 -4.47
C ILE A 446 -7.20 0.04 -5.06
N GLU A 447 -8.31 -0.51 -4.59
CA GLU A 447 -9.64 -0.06 -4.94
C GLU A 447 -10.40 0.44 -3.73
N LEU A 448 -10.96 1.65 -3.88
CA LEU A 448 -11.89 2.21 -2.91
C LEU A 448 -13.32 1.88 -3.30
N HIS A 449 -14.11 1.46 -2.32
CA HIS A 449 -15.54 1.23 -2.49
C HIS A 449 -16.35 2.13 -1.55
N ASN A 450 -17.37 2.78 -2.10
CA ASN A 450 -18.37 3.48 -1.33
C ASN A 450 -19.58 2.57 -1.15
N TYR A 451 -19.69 1.92 0.01
CA TYR A 451 -20.79 0.98 0.28
C TYR A 451 -22.10 1.66 0.69
N GLY A 452 -22.14 2.99 0.66
CA GLY A 452 -23.32 3.79 0.96
C GLY A 452 -24.22 4.02 -0.24
N ASP A 453 -25.35 4.66 0.04
CA ASP A 453 -26.42 4.99 -0.91
C ASP A 453 -26.32 6.45 -1.43
N HIS A 454 -25.22 7.14 -1.16
CA HIS A 454 -24.98 8.52 -1.56
C HIS A 454 -23.52 8.70 -1.99
N ALA A 455 -23.24 9.67 -2.86
CA ALA A 455 -21.87 9.92 -3.34
C ALA A 455 -20.99 10.56 -2.24
N ILE A 456 -19.69 10.26 -2.27
CA ILE A 456 -18.66 10.86 -1.42
C ILE A 456 -17.81 11.80 -2.27
N ASP A 457 -17.66 13.06 -1.84
CA ASP A 457 -16.68 13.99 -2.42
C ASP A 457 -15.31 13.73 -1.77
N LEU A 458 -14.36 13.24 -2.57
CA LEU A 458 -13.00 12.93 -2.15
C LEU A 458 -12.07 14.15 -2.19
N THR A 459 -12.59 15.37 -2.41
CA THR A 459 -11.76 16.58 -2.35
C THR A 459 -11.08 16.70 -0.98
N GLY A 460 -9.77 16.95 -0.95
CA GLY A 460 -9.02 17.04 0.32
C GLY A 460 -8.76 15.70 1.00
N TYR A 461 -9.35 14.59 0.53
CA TYR A 461 -8.94 13.26 0.95
C TYR A 461 -7.52 12.97 0.43
N SER A 462 -6.83 12.09 1.13
CA SER A 462 -5.53 11.59 0.67
C SER A 462 -5.31 10.14 1.04
N ILE A 463 -4.43 9.48 0.29
CA ILE A 463 -3.97 8.12 0.54
C ILE A 463 -2.51 8.15 0.94
N LYS A 464 -2.14 7.33 1.93
CA LYS A 464 -0.76 7.13 2.38
C LYS A 464 -0.44 5.65 2.55
N SER A 465 0.82 5.30 2.31
CA SER A 465 1.44 4.06 2.78
C SER A 465 1.91 4.21 4.24
N SER A 466 2.67 3.25 4.74
CA SER A 466 3.41 3.37 6.01
C SER A 466 4.47 4.47 6.01
N ASN A 467 5.00 4.87 4.84
CA ASN A 467 6.03 5.92 4.73
C ASN A 467 5.48 7.33 5.01
N PHE A 468 6.31 8.22 5.58
CA PHE A 468 5.84 9.54 6.03
C PHE A 468 5.33 10.45 4.92
N TYR A 469 6.15 10.62 3.88
CA TYR A 469 5.91 11.60 2.83
C TYR A 469 5.15 11.01 1.65
N ASP A 470 4.88 9.71 1.67
CA ASP A 470 3.97 9.06 0.73
C ASP A 470 2.58 9.63 0.96
N LYS A 471 2.14 10.45 0.03
CA LYS A 471 0.85 11.09 0.06
C LYS A 471 0.35 11.31 -1.36
N PHE A 472 -0.78 10.68 -1.68
CA PHE A 472 -1.55 10.95 -2.88
C PHE A 472 -2.77 11.77 -2.48
N GLU A 473 -2.87 13.00 -2.98
CA GLU A 473 -4.04 13.85 -2.78
C GLU A 473 -4.99 13.69 -3.97
N PHE A 474 -6.27 13.44 -3.71
CA PHE A 474 -7.27 13.40 -4.77
C PHE A 474 -7.40 14.78 -5.42
N GLN A 475 -7.71 14.79 -6.71
CA GLN A 475 -8.01 16.03 -7.42
C GLN A 475 -9.33 16.61 -6.90
N ASP A 476 -9.39 17.93 -6.77
CA ASP A 476 -10.62 18.63 -6.36
C ASP A 476 -11.77 18.26 -7.32
N GLY A 477 -12.92 17.90 -6.76
CA GLY A 477 -14.10 17.43 -7.49
C GLY A 477 -14.09 15.94 -7.82
N THR A 478 -13.10 15.16 -7.35
CA THR A 478 -13.16 13.69 -7.44
C THR A 478 -14.33 13.20 -6.59
N ALA A 479 -15.33 12.59 -7.23
CA ALA A 479 -16.48 12.03 -6.54
C ALA A 479 -16.52 10.51 -6.70
N LEU A 480 -16.80 9.81 -5.61
CA LEU A 480 -17.07 8.37 -5.59
C LEU A 480 -18.59 8.16 -5.49
N PRO A 481 -19.26 7.69 -6.56
CA PRO A 481 -20.72 7.50 -6.56
C PRO A 481 -21.20 6.55 -5.45
N ALA A 482 -22.50 6.60 -5.15
CA ALA A 482 -23.16 5.61 -4.30
C ALA A 482 -22.95 4.19 -4.85
N ASN A 483 -22.58 3.24 -3.99
CA ASN A 483 -22.17 1.89 -4.37
C ASN A 483 -21.06 1.83 -5.44
N GLY A 484 -20.30 2.93 -5.59
CA GLY A 484 -19.29 3.09 -6.62
C GLY A 484 -17.92 2.60 -6.19
N TYR A 485 -17.10 2.29 -7.19
CA TYR A 485 -15.73 1.82 -7.04
C TYR A 485 -14.77 2.83 -7.69
N LEU A 486 -13.56 2.96 -7.16
CA LEU A 486 -12.51 3.81 -7.72
C LEU A 486 -11.15 3.15 -7.50
N VAL A 487 -10.51 2.77 -8.60
CA VAL A 487 -9.15 2.27 -8.58
C VAL A 487 -8.17 3.43 -8.39
N VAL A 488 -7.21 3.24 -7.48
CA VAL A 488 -6.08 4.14 -7.27
C VAL A 488 -4.80 3.41 -7.62
N ALA A 489 -4.29 3.67 -8.83
CA ALA A 489 -3.13 3.00 -9.38
C ALA A 489 -1.82 3.76 -9.14
N GLN A 490 -0.75 3.05 -8.83
CA GLN A 490 0.60 3.60 -8.73
C GLN A 490 1.02 4.23 -10.05
N ASP A 491 0.92 3.47 -11.14
CA ASP A 491 1.16 3.94 -12.51
C ASP A 491 -0.11 3.77 -13.35
N THR A 492 -0.85 4.87 -13.52
CA THR A 492 -2.08 4.86 -14.32
C THR A 492 -1.87 4.52 -15.80
N ALA A 493 -0.66 4.73 -16.34
CA ALA A 493 -0.38 4.39 -17.74
C ALA A 493 -0.15 2.89 -17.90
N LEU A 494 0.60 2.28 -16.98
CA LEU A 494 0.78 0.83 -16.93
C LEU A 494 -0.55 0.11 -16.69
N PHE A 495 -1.30 0.57 -15.69
CA PHE A 495 -2.62 0.04 -15.37
C PHE A 495 -3.58 0.09 -16.57
N LYS A 496 -3.71 1.24 -17.25
CA LYS A 496 -4.57 1.37 -18.44
C LYS A 496 -4.10 0.55 -19.63
N GLY A 497 -2.81 0.21 -19.68
CA GLY A 497 -2.27 -0.71 -20.67
C GLY A 497 -2.84 -2.12 -20.52
N LEU A 498 -3.06 -2.55 -19.28
CA LEU A 498 -3.61 -3.86 -18.95
C LEU A 498 -5.15 -3.86 -18.87
N TYR A 499 -5.76 -2.79 -18.34
CA TYR A 499 -7.19 -2.64 -18.11
C TYR A 499 -7.79 -1.44 -18.88
N PRO A 500 -7.81 -1.47 -20.23
CA PRO A 500 -8.25 -0.33 -21.04
C PRO A 500 -9.74 0.04 -20.86
N GLU A 501 -10.56 -0.91 -20.42
CA GLU A 501 -12.00 -0.73 -20.22
C GLU A 501 -12.36 -0.15 -18.84
N VAL A 502 -11.40 -0.10 -17.89
CA VAL A 502 -11.63 0.45 -16.56
C VAL A 502 -11.48 1.96 -16.60
N HIS A 503 -12.60 2.67 -16.50
CA HIS A 503 -12.65 4.14 -16.64
C HIS A 503 -12.60 4.89 -15.30
N ASN A 504 -13.03 4.24 -14.22
CA ASN A 504 -12.99 4.75 -12.84
C ASN A 504 -11.63 4.46 -12.19
N VAL A 505 -10.58 4.98 -12.82
CA VAL A 505 -9.20 4.91 -12.33
C VAL A 505 -8.61 6.31 -12.15
N THR A 506 -8.00 6.52 -10.99
CA THR A 506 -7.13 7.65 -10.69
C THR A 506 -5.77 7.14 -10.22
N GLY A 507 -4.83 8.03 -9.94
CA GLY A 507 -3.53 7.65 -9.40
C GLY A 507 -2.37 8.42 -10.00
N GLY A 508 -1.24 7.73 -10.18
CA GLY A 508 0.05 8.40 -10.23
C GLY A 508 0.48 8.79 -8.82
N THR A 509 0.28 7.88 -7.86
CA THR A 509 0.51 8.09 -6.43
C THR A 509 1.94 8.49 -6.10
N VAL A 510 2.88 8.25 -7.04
CA VAL A 510 4.33 8.45 -6.92
C VAL A 510 5.03 7.60 -5.85
N PHE A 511 4.30 6.66 -5.23
CA PHE A 511 4.76 5.61 -4.34
C PHE A 511 3.96 4.30 -4.59
N GLY A 512 4.57 3.14 -4.36
CA GLY A 512 3.87 1.85 -4.37
C GLY A 512 3.56 1.39 -2.96
N TRP A 513 2.79 0.31 -2.85
CA TRP A 513 2.73 -0.45 -1.61
C TRP A 513 3.68 -1.63 -1.72
N GLU A 514 4.35 -1.97 -0.61
CA GLU A 514 5.39 -3.00 -0.61
C GLU A 514 4.82 -4.40 -0.89
N ASN A 515 5.59 -5.24 -1.59
CA ASN A 515 5.09 -6.53 -2.05
C ASN A 515 4.91 -7.56 -0.92
N ASN A 516 5.48 -7.34 0.26
CA ASN A 516 5.44 -8.28 1.39
C ASN A 516 4.44 -7.86 2.48
N GLU A 517 4.45 -6.60 2.89
CA GLU A 517 3.49 -6.06 3.87
C GLU A 517 3.49 -4.53 3.78
N ASP A 518 2.34 -3.89 3.96
CA ASP A 518 2.26 -2.43 4.07
C ASP A 518 0.96 -2.01 4.77
N SER A 519 0.82 -0.73 5.04
CA SER A 519 -0.42 -0.12 5.53
C SER A 519 -1.06 0.77 4.47
N ILE A 520 -2.39 0.76 4.42
CA ILE A 520 -3.18 1.68 3.59
C ILE A 520 -3.96 2.59 4.53
N TYR A 521 -3.67 3.89 4.45
CA TYR A 521 -4.43 4.92 5.14
C TYR A 521 -5.17 5.78 4.13
N VAL A 522 -6.50 5.87 4.26
CA VAL A 522 -7.30 6.91 3.60
C VAL A 522 -7.65 7.94 4.65
N LEU A 523 -7.13 9.14 4.45
CA LEU A 523 -7.33 10.28 5.34
C LEU A 523 -8.39 11.22 4.75
N GLY A 524 -9.28 11.71 5.60
CA GLY A 524 -10.27 12.73 5.26
C GLY A 524 -9.67 14.14 5.15
N PRO A 525 -10.51 15.14 4.86
CA PRO A 525 -10.09 16.52 4.59
C PRO A 525 -9.35 17.22 5.75
N HIS A 526 -9.53 16.77 6.99
CA HIS A 526 -8.83 17.32 8.17
C HIS A 526 -7.73 16.37 8.69
N ASN A 527 -7.28 15.43 7.85
CA ASN A 527 -6.33 14.35 8.15
C ASN A 527 -6.80 13.35 9.23
N GLU A 528 -8.10 13.26 9.49
CA GLU A 528 -8.70 12.17 10.24
C GLU A 528 -8.59 10.85 9.46
N SER A 529 -8.35 9.74 10.16
CA SER A 529 -8.29 8.43 9.52
C SER A 529 -9.70 7.93 9.21
N ILE A 530 -10.04 7.79 7.92
CA ILE A 530 -11.31 7.22 7.44
C ILE A 530 -11.16 5.71 7.26
N VAL A 531 -10.08 5.30 6.62
CA VAL A 531 -9.68 3.90 6.45
C VAL A 531 -8.26 3.78 7.00
N ALA A 532 -8.03 2.76 7.82
CA ALA A 532 -6.70 2.30 8.20
C ALA A 532 -6.70 0.78 8.16
N MET A 533 -5.83 0.20 7.34
CA MET A 533 -5.64 -1.25 7.30
C MET A 533 -4.17 -1.58 7.06
N HIS A 534 -3.81 -2.82 7.36
CA HIS A 534 -2.48 -3.37 7.15
C HIS A 534 -2.65 -4.75 6.53
N TYR A 535 -1.90 -5.06 5.48
CA TYR A 535 -1.89 -6.38 4.83
C TYR A 535 -0.50 -7.01 4.92
N HIS A 536 -0.45 -8.32 4.71
CA HIS A 536 0.78 -9.12 4.60
C HIS A 536 0.63 -10.11 3.43
N ASP A 537 1.73 -10.57 2.87
CA ASP A 537 1.84 -11.63 1.86
C ASP A 537 1.76 -13.05 2.45
N ASP A 538 1.45 -13.18 3.75
CA ASP A 538 1.42 -14.41 4.53
C ASP A 538 0.20 -14.42 5.47
N ALA A 539 -0.12 -15.60 6.00
CA ALA A 539 -1.12 -15.87 7.01
C ALA A 539 -1.04 -14.83 8.14
N PRO A 540 -2.19 -14.22 8.51
CA PRO A 540 -3.54 -14.69 8.20
C PRO A 540 -4.14 -14.18 6.87
N TYR A 541 -3.39 -13.42 6.05
CA TYR A 541 -3.81 -12.97 4.73
C TYR A 541 -3.54 -14.03 3.65
N PRO A 542 -4.29 -14.02 2.53
CA PRO A 542 -4.18 -15.06 1.52
C PRO A 542 -2.94 -14.87 0.61
N ARG A 543 -2.04 -15.84 0.61
CA ARG A 543 -0.76 -15.82 -0.15
C ARG A 543 -0.90 -15.83 -1.67
N CYS A 544 -2.06 -16.24 -2.21
CA CYS A 544 -2.27 -16.35 -3.65
C CYS A 544 -2.30 -15.00 -4.38
N ALA A 545 -2.34 -13.87 -3.68
CA ALA A 545 -2.21 -12.54 -4.27
C ALA A 545 -0.73 -12.09 -4.40
N ASP A 546 0.22 -12.90 -3.95
CA ASP A 546 1.64 -12.59 -3.93
C ASP A 546 2.36 -13.05 -5.22
N GLY A 547 2.15 -12.35 -6.33
CA GLY A 547 2.88 -12.62 -7.58
C GLY A 547 2.35 -13.79 -8.40
N TYR A 548 1.12 -14.26 -8.10
CA TYR A 548 0.45 -15.35 -8.81
C TYR A 548 -0.71 -14.89 -9.70
N GLY A 549 -0.70 -13.61 -10.07
CA GLY A 549 -1.61 -12.99 -11.03
C GLY A 549 -3.00 -12.67 -10.46
N ARG A 550 -3.26 -12.99 -9.19
CA ARG A 550 -4.52 -12.71 -8.51
C ARG A 550 -4.40 -11.50 -7.60
N THR A 551 -5.54 -10.89 -7.31
CA THR A 551 -5.67 -9.78 -6.36
C THR A 551 -6.21 -10.27 -5.02
N MET A 552 -6.04 -9.47 -3.98
CA MET A 552 -6.65 -9.69 -2.68
C MET A 552 -7.95 -8.88 -2.59
N GLU A 553 -9.07 -9.58 -2.50
CA GLU A 553 -10.44 -9.06 -2.53
C GLU A 553 -11.09 -9.13 -1.15
N ASN A 554 -11.94 -8.17 -0.83
CA ASN A 554 -12.72 -8.16 0.40
C ASN A 554 -14.09 -8.81 0.16
N LYS A 555 -14.38 -9.88 0.92
CA LYS A 555 -15.64 -10.65 0.85
C LYS A 555 -16.85 -9.81 1.23
N PHE A 556 -16.66 -8.81 2.10
CA PHE A 556 -17.73 -7.96 2.57
C PHE A 556 -17.67 -6.62 1.84
N THR A 557 -18.83 -6.19 1.35
CA THR A 557 -18.99 -4.87 0.75
C THR A 557 -19.06 -3.77 1.83
N ASP A 558 -18.50 -3.97 3.02
CA ASP A 558 -18.59 -3.04 4.15
C ASP A 558 -17.20 -2.74 4.76
N ALA A 559 -17.16 -2.18 5.96
CA ALA A 559 -15.93 -1.70 6.61
C ALA A 559 -15.11 -2.80 7.34
N GLN A 560 -15.33 -4.10 7.10
CA GLN A 560 -14.61 -5.19 7.77
C GLN A 560 -13.16 -5.42 7.26
N ILE A 561 -12.42 -4.34 7.02
CA ILE A 561 -11.06 -4.34 6.45
C ILE A 561 -9.97 -4.82 7.41
N LEU A 562 -10.21 -4.76 8.72
CA LEU A 562 -9.25 -5.16 9.75
C LEU A 562 -9.31 -6.65 10.10
N ASP A 563 -10.36 -7.35 9.63
CA ASP A 563 -10.48 -8.78 9.81
C ASP A 563 -9.84 -9.48 8.61
N SER A 564 -8.68 -10.11 8.83
CA SER A 564 -7.97 -10.85 7.79
C SER A 564 -8.81 -11.97 7.18
N THR A 565 -9.81 -12.49 7.89
CA THR A 565 -10.71 -13.54 7.38
C THR A 565 -11.75 -13.04 6.38
N SER A 566 -11.90 -11.71 6.26
CA SER A 566 -12.69 -11.06 5.21
C SER A 566 -11.99 -11.08 3.86
N TRP A 567 -10.67 -11.24 3.82
CA TRP A 567 -9.89 -11.15 2.60
C TRP A 567 -9.67 -12.52 1.96
N PHE A 568 -9.80 -12.58 0.64
CA PHE A 568 -9.57 -13.79 -0.15
C PHE A 568 -8.90 -13.43 -1.48
N CYS A 569 -8.33 -14.41 -2.19
CA CYS A 569 -7.79 -14.12 -3.51
C CYS A 569 -8.89 -14.11 -4.57
N GLY A 570 -8.99 -13.02 -5.32
CA GLY A 570 -9.89 -12.86 -6.44
C GLY A 570 -9.47 -13.63 -7.69
N CYS A 571 -9.93 -13.13 -8.83
CA CYS A 571 -9.65 -13.70 -10.13
C CYS A 571 -8.26 -13.32 -10.63
N ILE A 572 -7.76 -14.01 -11.67
CA ILE A 572 -6.59 -13.54 -12.41
C ILE A 572 -6.88 -12.14 -12.95
N GLY A 573 -6.05 -11.16 -12.59
CA GLY A 573 -6.22 -9.75 -12.92
C GLY A 573 -7.24 -8.99 -12.05
N GLY A 574 -7.94 -9.65 -11.12
CA GLY A 574 -8.87 -9.02 -10.19
C GLY A 574 -10.21 -8.59 -10.80
N SER A 575 -10.95 -7.72 -10.08
CA SER A 575 -12.20 -7.10 -10.54
C SER A 575 -12.17 -5.56 -10.55
N PRO A 576 -11.09 -4.93 -11.06
CA PRO A 576 -10.91 -3.49 -10.92
C PRO A 576 -12.04 -2.69 -11.58
N GLY A 577 -12.55 -1.74 -10.82
CA GLY A 577 -13.58 -0.80 -11.21
C GLY A 577 -15.01 -1.29 -10.94
N GLU A 578 -15.20 -2.51 -10.43
CA GLU A 578 -16.52 -3.09 -10.22
C GLU A 578 -16.58 -4.02 -9.01
N ALA A 579 -17.78 -4.48 -8.68
CA ALA A 579 -17.96 -5.44 -7.60
C ALA A 579 -17.45 -6.83 -8.03
N TYR A 580 -16.68 -7.49 -7.17
CA TYR A 580 -16.25 -8.88 -7.38
C TYR A 580 -17.38 -9.77 -7.92
N GLN A 581 -17.05 -10.49 -9.00
CA GLN A 581 -17.88 -11.53 -9.58
C GLN A 581 -17.13 -12.86 -9.56
N PRO A 582 -17.84 -14.00 -9.47
CA PRO A 582 -17.26 -15.32 -9.68
C PRO A 582 -16.33 -15.39 -10.91
N CYS A 583 -15.15 -15.97 -10.72
CA CYS A 583 -14.13 -16.07 -11.74
C CYS A 583 -14.58 -16.96 -12.90
N LYS A 584 -14.31 -16.50 -14.12
CA LYS A 584 -14.66 -17.20 -15.37
C LYS A 584 -13.42 -17.65 -16.12
N GLU A 585 -12.60 -18.46 -15.46
CA GLU A 585 -11.40 -19.01 -16.05
C GLU A 585 -11.78 -20.14 -17.01
N GLU A 586 -11.34 -20.03 -18.27
CA GLU A 586 -11.66 -21.00 -19.33
C GLU A 586 -11.00 -22.36 -19.09
N LEU A 587 -9.80 -22.36 -18.51
CA LEU A 587 -9.05 -23.55 -18.15
C LEU A 587 -8.92 -23.59 -16.62
N ILE A 588 -9.47 -24.64 -16.01
CA ILE A 588 -9.49 -24.82 -14.56
C ILE A 588 -8.70 -26.06 -14.15
N VAL A 589 -8.20 -26.09 -12.92
CA VAL A 589 -7.73 -27.31 -12.25
C VAL A 589 -8.95 -27.96 -11.62
N SER A 590 -9.38 -29.11 -12.14
CA SER A 590 -10.55 -29.81 -11.60
C SER A 590 -10.18 -30.75 -10.45
N GLU A 591 -8.97 -31.29 -10.47
CA GLU A 591 -8.52 -32.25 -9.47
C GLU A 591 -6.99 -32.25 -9.35
N PHE A 592 -6.45 -32.53 -8.16
CA PHE A 592 -5.03 -32.83 -8.03
C PHE A 592 -4.71 -33.79 -6.87
N ASN A 593 -3.59 -34.49 -7.00
CA ASN A 593 -3.02 -35.37 -5.99
C ASN A 593 -1.57 -34.98 -5.69
N LEU A 594 -1.19 -35.11 -4.41
CA LEU A 594 0.19 -35.00 -3.96
C LEU A 594 0.77 -36.41 -3.75
N GLY A 595 2.01 -36.63 -4.20
CA GLY A 595 2.74 -37.88 -4.07
C GLY A 595 3.03 -38.21 -2.60
N LYS A 596 2.72 -39.44 -2.19
CA LYS A 596 2.79 -39.88 -0.77
C LYS A 596 3.62 -41.16 -0.68
N MET A 597 4.87 -41.04 -0.24
CA MET A 597 5.81 -42.18 -0.21
C MET A 597 5.41 -43.32 0.75
N GLU A 598 4.59 -43.07 1.76
CA GLU A 598 4.23 -44.06 2.79
C GLU A 598 2.91 -44.81 2.52
N ILE A 599 2.24 -44.54 1.40
CA ILE A 599 0.97 -45.18 1.04
C ILE A 599 1.22 -46.36 0.09
N LEU A 600 0.58 -47.49 0.36
CA LEU A 600 0.69 -48.76 -0.37
C LEU A 600 0.37 -48.63 -1.88
N HIS A 601 -0.29 -47.54 -2.30
CA HIS A 601 -0.79 -47.28 -3.64
C HIS A 601 -0.51 -45.83 -4.11
N ASN A 602 0.71 -45.33 -3.92
CA ASN A 602 1.13 -43.99 -4.35
C ASN A 602 1.04 -43.83 -5.88
N ALA A 603 0.19 -42.90 -6.36
CA ALA A 603 0.08 -42.52 -7.77
C ALA A 603 1.11 -41.46 -8.21
N GLU A 604 2.00 -41.02 -7.30
CA GLU A 604 2.79 -39.78 -7.42
C GLU A 604 1.90 -38.54 -7.63
N ASP A 605 2.56 -37.39 -7.80
CA ASP A 605 1.89 -36.13 -8.08
C ASP A 605 1.16 -36.18 -9.43
N TRP A 606 -0.09 -35.69 -9.44
CA TRP A 606 -0.80 -35.45 -10.69
C TRP A 606 -1.82 -34.32 -10.57
N ILE A 607 -2.07 -33.66 -11.70
CA ILE A 607 -2.94 -32.51 -11.85
C ILE A 607 -3.89 -32.79 -13.01
N GLU A 608 -5.17 -32.57 -12.79
CA GLU A 608 -6.19 -32.60 -13.83
C GLU A 608 -6.61 -31.18 -14.18
N ILE A 609 -6.57 -30.86 -15.48
CA ILE A 609 -7.09 -29.61 -16.02
C ILE A 609 -8.32 -29.89 -16.87
N LYS A 610 -9.33 -29.02 -16.77
CA LYS A 610 -10.60 -29.11 -17.48
C LYS A 610 -10.82 -27.88 -18.34
N ASN A 611 -11.28 -28.09 -19.57
CA ASN A 611 -11.84 -27.02 -20.38
C ASN A 611 -13.23 -26.66 -19.85
N ASN A 612 -13.32 -25.53 -19.16
CA ASN A 612 -14.53 -24.98 -18.57
C ASN A 612 -15.26 -23.99 -19.50
N SER A 613 -14.69 -23.71 -20.69
CA SER A 613 -15.31 -22.85 -21.70
C SER A 613 -16.35 -23.59 -22.54
N SER A 614 -17.14 -22.83 -23.30
CA SER A 614 -18.03 -23.38 -24.33
C SER A 614 -17.34 -23.72 -25.65
N ASP A 615 -16.06 -23.38 -25.79
CA ASP A 615 -15.29 -23.50 -27.02
C ASP A 615 -14.21 -24.58 -26.91
N VAL A 616 -13.66 -25.00 -28.05
CA VAL A 616 -12.54 -25.94 -28.08
C VAL A 616 -11.26 -25.20 -27.69
N LEU A 617 -10.60 -25.61 -26.61
CA LEU A 617 -9.33 -25.03 -26.17
C LEU A 617 -8.15 -25.78 -26.76
N ASN A 618 -7.26 -25.07 -27.46
CA ASN A 618 -6.01 -25.63 -27.96
C ASN A 618 -4.89 -25.41 -26.94
N LEU A 619 -4.42 -26.48 -26.30
CA LEU A 619 -3.40 -26.39 -25.26
C LEU A 619 -1.96 -26.29 -25.81
N ASN A 620 -1.79 -26.27 -27.14
CA ASN A 620 -0.46 -26.22 -27.72
C ASN A 620 0.27 -24.91 -27.38
N GLY A 621 1.38 -25.03 -26.65
CA GLY A 621 2.21 -23.89 -26.22
C GLY A 621 1.86 -23.36 -24.83
N TYR A 622 0.81 -23.86 -24.18
CA TYR A 622 0.56 -23.54 -22.77
C TYR A 622 1.70 -24.07 -21.91
N VAL A 623 1.98 -23.41 -20.78
CA VAL A 623 3.06 -23.79 -19.87
C VAL A 623 2.53 -23.98 -18.47
N LEU A 624 2.74 -25.17 -17.90
CA LEU A 624 2.54 -25.44 -16.48
C LEU A 624 3.81 -25.07 -15.70
N LYS A 625 3.64 -24.39 -14.56
CA LYS A 625 4.70 -24.15 -13.57
C LYS A 625 4.20 -24.44 -12.16
N ASP A 626 5.11 -24.80 -11.26
CA ASP A 626 4.83 -24.80 -9.82
C ASP A 626 5.14 -23.43 -9.19
N GLU A 627 5.35 -23.30 -7.88
CA GLU A 627 5.76 -22.05 -7.24
C GLU A 627 7.10 -21.49 -7.78
N ARG A 628 7.97 -22.34 -8.34
CA ARG A 628 9.27 -21.97 -8.89
C ARG A 628 9.20 -21.70 -10.38
N ASN A 629 9.69 -20.52 -10.77
CA ASN A 629 9.74 -20.14 -12.18
C ASN A 629 10.64 -21.03 -13.06
N GLN A 630 11.54 -21.84 -12.47
CA GLN A 630 12.43 -22.75 -13.20
C GLN A 630 11.80 -24.11 -13.50
N HIS A 631 10.73 -24.49 -12.81
CA HIS A 631 10.03 -25.73 -13.08
C HIS A 631 8.90 -25.43 -14.06
N GLU A 632 9.15 -25.75 -15.33
CA GLU A 632 8.20 -25.47 -16.40
C GLU A 632 7.99 -26.68 -17.30
N PHE A 633 6.76 -26.84 -17.79
CA PHE A 633 6.40 -27.88 -18.74
C PHE A 633 5.45 -27.33 -19.79
N THR A 634 5.87 -27.37 -21.06
CA THR A 634 5.05 -26.92 -22.19
C THR A 634 4.13 -28.02 -22.69
N LEU A 635 2.82 -27.76 -22.66
CA LEU A 635 1.80 -28.64 -23.22
C LEU A 635 1.84 -28.58 -24.75
N SER A 636 1.66 -29.73 -25.39
CA SER A 636 1.65 -29.84 -26.86
C SER A 636 0.63 -30.85 -27.37
N GLY A 637 0.17 -30.64 -28.60
CA GLY A 637 -0.51 -31.68 -29.38
C GLY A 637 -1.95 -32.04 -29.02
N ILE A 638 -2.68 -31.23 -28.23
CA ILE A 638 -4.06 -31.54 -27.80
C ILE A 638 -4.99 -30.33 -27.89
N SER A 639 -6.20 -30.57 -28.38
CA SER A 639 -7.33 -29.64 -28.26
C SER A 639 -8.41 -30.28 -27.38
N LEU A 640 -8.75 -29.63 -26.28
CA LEU A 640 -9.80 -30.08 -25.36
C LEU A 640 -11.16 -29.60 -25.85
N GLN A 641 -12.08 -30.54 -26.06
CA GLN A 641 -13.49 -30.20 -26.26
C GLN A 641 -14.08 -29.54 -24.99
N PRO A 642 -15.18 -28.77 -25.10
CA PRO A 642 -15.89 -28.26 -23.93
C PRO A 642 -16.17 -29.37 -22.92
N GLY A 643 -15.81 -29.16 -21.65
CA GLY A 643 -15.96 -30.13 -20.57
C GLY A 643 -14.98 -31.31 -20.58
N ALA A 644 -14.02 -31.36 -21.51
CA ALA A 644 -13.00 -32.40 -21.55
C ALA A 644 -11.82 -32.11 -20.60
N TYR A 645 -11.11 -33.17 -20.23
CA TYR A 645 -10.04 -33.17 -19.23
C TYR A 645 -8.69 -33.55 -19.85
N ALA A 646 -7.60 -33.03 -19.27
CA ALA A 646 -6.23 -33.49 -19.50
C ALA A 646 -5.51 -33.73 -18.17
N LEU A 647 -4.69 -34.77 -18.12
CA LEU A 647 -3.96 -35.19 -16.93
C LEU A 647 -2.47 -34.90 -17.12
N LEU A 648 -1.86 -34.29 -16.11
CA LEU A 648 -0.43 -34.04 -16.00
C LEU A 648 0.09 -34.87 -14.81
N VAL A 649 0.88 -35.89 -15.09
CA VAL A 649 1.33 -36.89 -14.11
C VAL A 649 2.85 -36.85 -13.99
N LYS A 650 3.39 -36.95 -12.79
CA LYS A 650 4.85 -36.99 -12.61
C LYS A 650 5.45 -38.36 -12.98
N ASP A 651 4.77 -39.42 -12.61
CA ASP A 651 5.14 -40.80 -12.98
C ASP A 651 3.95 -41.51 -13.64
N SER A 652 4.03 -41.67 -14.96
CA SER A 652 2.98 -42.34 -15.73
C SER A 652 2.83 -43.82 -15.36
N SER A 653 3.89 -44.50 -14.91
CA SER A 653 3.82 -45.92 -14.56
C SER A 653 3.07 -46.13 -13.24
N LEU A 654 3.41 -45.32 -12.22
CA LEU A 654 2.73 -45.36 -10.92
C LEU A 654 1.28 -44.90 -11.04
N PHE A 655 1.00 -43.86 -11.84
CA PHE A 655 -0.36 -43.43 -12.13
C PHE A 655 -1.20 -44.55 -12.75
N HIS A 656 -0.72 -45.21 -13.81
CA HIS A 656 -1.48 -46.33 -14.41
C HIS A 656 -1.58 -47.55 -13.49
N GLN A 657 -0.58 -47.81 -12.65
CA GLN A 657 -0.66 -48.87 -11.64
C GLN A 657 -1.80 -48.62 -10.66
N ARG A 658 -2.04 -47.34 -10.31
CA ARG A 658 -3.14 -46.93 -9.44
C ARG A 658 -4.49 -46.85 -10.16
N HIS A 659 -4.50 -46.45 -11.43
CA HIS A 659 -5.71 -46.20 -12.23
C HIS A 659 -5.77 -47.12 -13.45
N LEU A 660 -5.90 -48.44 -13.22
CA LEU A 660 -5.91 -49.46 -14.28
C LEU A 660 -7.00 -49.26 -15.34
N ASP A 661 -8.10 -48.62 -14.95
CA ASP A 661 -9.27 -48.36 -15.82
C ASP A 661 -9.21 -47.00 -16.53
N PHE A 662 -8.13 -46.21 -16.33
CA PHE A 662 -7.97 -44.92 -17.00
C PHE A 662 -7.80 -45.12 -18.51
N THR A 663 -8.69 -44.52 -19.29
CA THR A 663 -8.69 -44.58 -20.77
C THR A 663 -8.60 -43.18 -21.40
N GLY A 664 -8.26 -42.16 -20.59
CA GLY A 664 -8.18 -40.78 -21.04
C GLY A 664 -7.14 -40.58 -22.13
N GLN A 665 -7.45 -39.73 -23.11
CA GLN A 665 -6.63 -39.54 -24.32
C GLN A 665 -5.52 -38.49 -24.15
N ALA A 666 -5.56 -37.69 -23.08
CA ALA A 666 -4.65 -36.57 -22.84
C ALA A 666 -3.87 -36.79 -21.54
N LEU A 667 -2.71 -37.44 -21.63
CA LEU A 667 -1.81 -37.69 -20.51
C LEU A 667 -0.42 -37.12 -20.81
N TYR A 668 0.03 -36.20 -19.97
CA TYR A 668 1.34 -35.57 -20.03
C TYR A 668 2.20 -36.05 -18.87
N GLN A 669 3.47 -36.37 -19.13
CA GLN A 669 4.41 -36.67 -18.07
C GLN A 669 5.24 -35.42 -17.72
N ILE A 670 5.02 -34.86 -16.53
CA ILE A 670 5.69 -33.64 -16.05
C ILE A 670 6.98 -33.96 -15.29
N PRO A 671 8.02 -33.10 -15.35
CA PRO A 671 9.32 -33.39 -14.76
C PRO A 671 9.44 -33.00 -13.28
N PHE A 672 8.40 -32.41 -12.70
CA PHE A 672 8.34 -31.94 -11.31
C PHE A 672 7.04 -32.40 -10.63
N GLY A 673 7.01 -32.30 -9.31
CA GLY A 673 5.83 -32.58 -8.49
C GLY A 673 5.29 -31.31 -7.86
N ILE A 674 4.18 -31.42 -7.16
CA ILE A 674 3.60 -30.34 -6.36
C ILE A 674 3.63 -30.73 -4.88
N SER A 675 3.67 -29.75 -4.00
CA SER A 675 3.86 -29.97 -2.57
C SER A 675 2.92 -29.14 -1.69
N LYS A 676 3.13 -29.23 -0.37
CA LYS A 676 2.45 -28.37 0.61
C LYS A 676 3.05 -26.96 0.52
N ASN A 677 2.23 -25.92 0.50
CA ASN A 677 2.66 -24.52 0.31
C ASN A 677 3.31 -24.28 -1.06
N ASP A 678 2.62 -24.75 -2.09
CA ASP A 678 3.05 -24.74 -3.49
C ASP A 678 1.98 -24.09 -4.37
N ALA A 679 2.27 -23.85 -5.64
CA ALA A 679 1.33 -23.29 -6.60
C ALA A 679 1.19 -24.20 -7.83
N ILE A 680 0.01 -24.20 -8.45
CA ILE A 680 -0.20 -24.72 -9.80
C ILE A 680 -0.49 -23.51 -10.67
N ARG A 681 0.38 -23.21 -11.64
CA ARG A 681 0.25 -22.02 -12.51
C ARG A 681 0.24 -22.43 -13.96
N ILE A 682 -0.69 -21.87 -14.73
CA ILE A 682 -0.80 -22.14 -16.16
C ILE A 682 -0.68 -20.82 -16.92
N PHE A 683 0.21 -20.81 -17.90
CA PHE A 683 0.45 -19.70 -18.80
C PHE A 683 -0.02 -20.05 -20.21
N ASP A 684 -0.58 -19.08 -20.92
CA ASP A 684 -0.95 -19.22 -22.33
C ASP A 684 0.29 -19.24 -23.25
N PRO A 685 0.13 -19.49 -24.57
CA PRO A 685 1.26 -19.50 -25.51
C PRO A 685 1.95 -18.13 -25.71
N ASN A 686 1.35 -17.03 -25.25
CA ASN A 686 1.96 -15.70 -25.24
C ASN A 686 2.77 -15.45 -23.96
N GLY A 687 2.73 -16.39 -23.00
CA GLY A 687 3.40 -16.30 -21.71
C GLY A 687 2.60 -15.55 -20.65
N LEU A 688 1.30 -15.32 -20.84
CA LEU A 688 0.40 -14.69 -19.87
C LEU A 688 -0.17 -15.73 -18.91
N ILE A 689 -0.13 -15.47 -17.60
CA ILE A 689 -0.80 -16.33 -16.63
C ILE A 689 -2.32 -16.31 -16.84
N VAL A 690 -2.95 -17.48 -16.87
CA VAL A 690 -4.40 -17.63 -17.10
C VAL A 690 -5.09 -18.44 -16.00
N GLN A 691 -4.32 -19.12 -15.16
CA GLN A 691 -4.81 -19.91 -14.04
C GLN A 691 -3.74 -19.98 -12.96
N SER A 692 -4.14 -19.86 -11.70
CA SER A 692 -3.30 -20.17 -10.55
C SER A 692 -4.10 -20.76 -9.39
N VAL A 693 -3.57 -21.81 -8.76
CA VAL A 693 -4.11 -22.40 -7.52
C VAL A 693 -2.97 -22.49 -6.52
N PHE A 694 -3.09 -21.83 -5.37
CA PHE A 694 -2.09 -21.88 -4.31
C PHE A 694 -2.55 -22.81 -3.19
N ILE A 695 -1.72 -23.81 -2.88
CA ILE A 695 -2.02 -24.88 -1.92
C ILE A 695 -1.48 -24.47 -0.55
N ASP A 696 -2.30 -23.78 0.25
CA ASP A 696 -1.89 -23.25 1.56
C ASP A 696 -2.22 -24.20 2.71
N THR A 697 -1.20 -24.70 3.41
CA THR A 697 -1.40 -25.57 4.59
C THR A 697 -1.66 -24.84 5.89
N LEU A 698 -1.49 -23.52 5.93
CA LEU A 698 -1.84 -22.67 7.07
C LEU A 698 -3.29 -22.15 7.00
N GLY A 699 -3.92 -22.27 5.83
CA GLY A 699 -5.33 -21.92 5.60
C GLY A 699 -6.33 -23.01 6.01
N THR A 700 -7.55 -22.92 5.47
CA THR A 700 -8.65 -23.87 5.76
C THR A 700 -8.68 -25.09 4.83
N TRP A 701 -7.59 -25.37 4.12
CA TRP A 701 -7.47 -26.53 3.24
C TRP A 701 -7.62 -27.85 4.01
N LEU A 702 -8.29 -28.83 3.40
CA LEU A 702 -8.56 -30.12 4.03
C LEU A 702 -7.26 -30.90 4.28
N THR A 703 -7.11 -31.43 5.49
CA THR A 703 -5.91 -32.17 5.91
C THR A 703 -5.86 -33.61 5.40
N VAL A 704 -7.01 -34.19 5.03
CA VAL A 704 -7.09 -35.60 4.62
C VAL A 704 -6.35 -35.85 3.29
N PRO A 705 -6.59 -35.11 2.20
CA PRO A 705 -5.89 -35.36 0.93
C PRO A 705 -4.38 -35.05 0.98
N PHE A 706 -3.91 -34.33 2.00
CA PHE A 706 -2.49 -34.13 2.24
C PHE A 706 -1.75 -35.36 2.78
N ASN A 707 -2.46 -36.29 3.44
CA ASN A 707 -1.83 -37.37 4.21
C ASN A 707 -2.36 -38.76 3.83
N GLU A 708 -3.54 -38.84 3.21
CA GLU A 708 -4.19 -40.10 2.81
C GLU A 708 -4.35 -40.16 1.28
N ASP A 709 -4.77 -41.30 0.73
CA ASP A 709 -4.90 -41.54 -0.73
C ASP A 709 -6.08 -40.77 -1.37
N TYR A 710 -6.67 -39.81 -0.68
CA TYR A 710 -7.66 -38.90 -1.23
C TYR A 710 -7.00 -37.82 -2.08
N THR A 711 -7.74 -37.33 -3.08
CA THR A 711 -7.37 -36.21 -3.94
C THR A 711 -8.14 -34.96 -3.56
N PHE A 712 -7.63 -33.81 -3.96
CA PHE A 712 -8.35 -32.54 -3.88
C PHE A 712 -9.21 -32.41 -5.14
N GLU A 713 -10.52 -32.38 -4.95
CA GLU A 713 -11.52 -32.23 -6.02
C GLU A 713 -12.13 -30.84 -5.95
N TYR A 714 -12.27 -30.18 -7.10
CA TYR A 714 -12.93 -28.89 -7.21
C TYR A 714 -14.43 -29.06 -7.34
N GLN A 715 -15.22 -28.27 -6.60
CA GLN A 715 -16.67 -28.25 -6.77
C GLN A 715 -17.01 -27.70 -8.16
N GLU A 716 -17.68 -28.50 -9.01
CA GLU A 716 -17.96 -28.11 -10.41
C GLU A 716 -18.84 -26.85 -10.57
N PHE A 717 -19.51 -26.39 -9.50
CA PHE A 717 -20.25 -25.11 -9.46
C PHE A 717 -19.52 -24.02 -8.66
N GLY A 718 -18.25 -24.24 -8.33
CA GLY A 718 -17.43 -23.32 -7.58
C GLY A 718 -17.24 -22.00 -8.34
N SER A 719 -17.15 -20.91 -7.57
CA SER A 719 -16.98 -19.56 -8.12
C SER A 719 -15.53 -19.10 -8.20
N ASN A 720 -14.61 -19.78 -7.49
CA ASN A 720 -13.21 -19.37 -7.38
C ASN A 720 -12.34 -20.54 -6.88
N GLN A 721 -11.27 -20.88 -7.58
CA GLN A 721 -10.38 -22.00 -7.25
C GLN A 721 -9.34 -21.66 -6.15
N THR A 722 -9.24 -20.41 -5.72
CA THR A 722 -8.36 -20.05 -4.61
C THR A 722 -8.96 -20.33 -3.24
N LEU A 723 -10.29 -20.46 -3.18
CA LEU A 723 -11.03 -20.62 -1.96
C LEU A 723 -10.98 -22.09 -1.53
N ALA A 724 -10.32 -22.35 -0.40
CA ALA A 724 -10.17 -23.70 0.13
C ALA A 724 -11.51 -24.41 0.39
N ASP A 725 -12.59 -23.67 0.67
CA ASP A 725 -13.94 -24.22 0.89
C ASP A 725 -14.64 -24.70 -0.40
N GLN A 726 -14.07 -24.37 -1.57
CA GLN A 726 -14.50 -24.87 -2.88
C GLN A 726 -13.77 -26.16 -3.27
N TRP A 727 -12.80 -26.61 -2.47
CA TRP A 727 -12.12 -27.88 -2.63
C TRP A 727 -12.62 -28.86 -1.58
N PHE A 728 -12.83 -30.11 -1.99
CA PHE A 728 -13.23 -31.18 -1.09
C PHE A 728 -12.34 -32.42 -1.26
N ALA A 729 -12.32 -33.27 -0.24
CA ALA A 729 -11.65 -34.57 -0.34
C ALA A 729 -12.52 -35.48 -1.22
N GLY A 730 -11.97 -35.90 -2.35
CA GLY A 730 -12.65 -36.76 -3.32
C GLY A 730 -12.78 -38.21 -2.88
N CYS A 731 -12.52 -39.12 -3.80
CA CYS A 731 -12.40 -40.55 -3.49
C CYS A 731 -10.94 -40.95 -3.27
N ILE A 732 -10.73 -42.12 -2.69
CA ILE A 732 -9.43 -42.77 -2.64
C ILE A 732 -8.95 -43.04 -4.09
N GLY A 733 -7.87 -42.37 -4.50
CA GLY A 733 -7.36 -42.33 -5.87
C GLY A 733 -8.15 -41.42 -6.82
N GLY A 734 -9.06 -40.61 -6.32
CA GLY A 734 -9.66 -39.57 -7.14
C GLY A 734 -10.56 -40.03 -8.28
N SER A 735 -10.87 -39.09 -9.18
CA SER A 735 -11.73 -39.32 -10.34
C SER A 735 -11.10 -38.92 -11.69
N PRO A 736 -9.83 -39.29 -11.95
CA PRO A 736 -9.10 -38.77 -13.11
C PRO A 736 -9.78 -39.11 -14.44
N GLY A 737 -9.87 -38.09 -15.30
CA GLY A 737 -10.38 -38.08 -16.65
C GLY A 737 -11.90 -37.87 -16.77
N ARG A 738 -12.59 -37.55 -15.67
CA ARG A 738 -14.06 -37.42 -15.65
C ARG A 738 -14.54 -36.53 -14.51
N ALA A 739 -15.79 -36.09 -14.60
CA ALA A 739 -16.45 -35.38 -13.50
C ALA A 739 -16.50 -36.25 -12.25
N PHE A 740 -16.32 -35.61 -11.08
CA PHE A 740 -16.49 -36.26 -9.80
C PHE A 740 -17.87 -36.93 -9.70
N SER A 741 -17.86 -38.18 -9.22
CA SER A 741 -19.06 -38.92 -8.85
C SER A 741 -18.90 -39.36 -7.40
N PRO A 742 -19.93 -39.22 -6.55
CA PRO A 742 -19.88 -39.68 -5.16
C PRO A 742 -19.31 -41.09 -5.06
N CYS A 743 -18.38 -41.27 -4.12
CA CYS A 743 -17.74 -42.56 -3.91
C CYS A 743 -18.80 -43.60 -3.55
N PRO A 744 -18.63 -44.87 -3.94
CA PRO A 744 -19.51 -45.93 -3.47
C PRO A 744 -19.57 -45.88 -1.94
N GLU A 745 -20.77 -45.72 -1.36
CA GLU A 745 -20.93 -45.78 0.09
C GLU A 745 -20.34 -47.10 0.59
N ILE A 746 -19.31 -47.02 1.43
CA ILE A 746 -18.82 -48.17 2.20
C ILE A 746 -19.83 -48.33 3.34
N PRO A 747 -20.66 -49.38 3.37
CA PRO A 747 -21.55 -49.60 4.50
C PRO A 747 -20.67 -49.82 5.74
N ASN A 748 -20.91 -49.05 6.82
CA ASN A 748 -20.15 -49.04 8.07
C ASN A 748 -19.39 -50.34 8.36
N GLU A 749 -18.05 -50.29 8.30
CA GLU A 749 -17.12 -51.35 8.74
C GLU A 749 -17.28 -52.73 8.05
N GLU A 750 -18.00 -52.83 6.93
CA GLU A 750 -18.18 -54.10 6.22
C GLU A 750 -17.13 -54.33 5.13
N TRP A 751 -16.45 -55.49 5.17
CA TRP A 751 -15.42 -55.84 4.19
C TRP A 751 -15.93 -56.39 2.86
N ALA A 752 -17.23 -56.63 2.76
CA ALA A 752 -17.91 -56.99 1.52
C ALA A 752 -19.34 -56.45 1.52
N TRP A 753 -19.84 -56.05 0.36
CA TRP A 753 -21.24 -55.67 0.16
C TRP A 753 -21.72 -55.95 -1.25
N ILE A 754 -23.03 -55.87 -1.48
CA ILE A 754 -23.65 -56.10 -2.79
C ILE A 754 -24.47 -54.89 -3.23
N TYR A 755 -24.44 -54.57 -4.53
CA TYR A 755 -25.20 -53.45 -5.10
C TYR A 755 -25.51 -53.65 -6.59
N PRO A 756 -26.67 -53.23 -7.12
CA PRO A 756 -27.87 -52.89 -6.37
C PRO A 756 -28.53 -54.15 -5.80
N ASN A 757 -29.31 -53.99 -4.73
CA ASN A 757 -30.13 -55.06 -4.18
C ASN A 757 -31.36 -54.43 -3.49
N PRO A 758 -32.60 -54.60 -4.02
CA PRO A 758 -33.00 -55.50 -5.10
C PRO A 758 -32.38 -55.19 -6.47
N ASN A 759 -32.33 -56.19 -7.37
CA ASN A 759 -31.78 -56.06 -8.73
C ASN A 759 -32.69 -56.67 -9.82
N SER A 760 -32.44 -56.32 -11.08
CA SER A 760 -33.15 -56.84 -12.27
C SER A 760 -32.58 -58.16 -12.82
N GLY A 761 -31.70 -58.82 -12.07
CA GLY A 761 -30.99 -60.04 -12.50
C GLY A 761 -29.47 -59.87 -12.57
N GLU A 762 -28.94 -58.68 -12.37
CA GLU A 762 -27.50 -58.42 -12.29
C GLU A 762 -27.18 -57.52 -11.11
N PHE A 763 -26.14 -57.87 -10.35
CA PHE A 763 -25.64 -57.08 -9.24
C PHE A 763 -24.13 -57.29 -9.11
N THR A 764 -23.45 -56.45 -8.36
CA THR A 764 -22.02 -56.57 -8.11
C THR A 764 -21.74 -56.93 -6.66
N LEU A 765 -20.78 -57.82 -6.46
CA LEU A 765 -20.11 -58.04 -5.18
C LEU A 765 -18.90 -57.10 -5.10
N ASN A 766 -18.89 -56.24 -4.08
CA ASN A 766 -17.78 -55.35 -3.76
C ASN A 766 -17.03 -55.91 -2.54
N VAL A 767 -15.70 -55.98 -2.59
CA VAL A 767 -14.87 -56.51 -1.49
C VAL A 767 -13.69 -55.59 -1.21
N LEU A 768 -13.40 -55.31 0.07
CA LEU A 768 -12.21 -54.57 0.48
C LEU A 768 -10.94 -55.41 0.26
N SER A 769 -9.86 -54.78 -0.22
CA SER A 769 -8.65 -55.46 -0.71
C SER A 769 -7.81 -56.12 0.38
N ASP A 770 -8.08 -57.40 0.65
CA ASP A 770 -7.14 -58.26 1.36
C ASP A 770 -7.35 -59.74 0.98
N GLY A 771 -6.47 -60.27 0.13
CA GLY A 771 -6.44 -61.69 -0.22
C GLY A 771 -7.54 -62.19 -1.17
N LYS A 772 -7.58 -63.51 -1.34
CA LYS A 772 -8.53 -64.19 -2.25
C LYS A 772 -9.89 -64.30 -1.59
N THR A 773 -10.90 -63.67 -2.19
CA THR A 773 -12.29 -63.80 -1.77
C THR A 773 -13.03 -64.78 -2.69
N THR A 774 -13.84 -65.68 -2.13
CA THR A 774 -14.68 -66.60 -2.91
C THR A 774 -16.14 -66.36 -2.58
N TYR A 775 -17.04 -66.64 -3.53
CA TYR A 775 -18.48 -66.54 -3.29
C TYR A 775 -19.23 -67.76 -3.83
N LYS A 776 -20.36 -68.09 -3.21
CA LYS A 776 -21.31 -69.14 -3.62
C LYS A 776 -22.73 -68.61 -3.58
N VAL A 777 -23.50 -68.89 -4.63
CA VAL A 777 -24.91 -68.51 -4.76
C VAL A 777 -25.79 -69.74 -4.47
N PHE A 778 -26.83 -69.55 -3.66
CA PHE A 778 -27.85 -70.54 -3.35
C PHE A 778 -29.25 -69.98 -3.61
N ASN A 779 -30.22 -70.84 -3.94
CA ASN A 779 -31.63 -70.45 -3.94
C ASN A 779 -32.21 -70.37 -2.51
N ASP A 780 -33.46 -69.94 -2.40
CA ASP A 780 -34.24 -69.85 -1.15
C ASP A 780 -34.42 -71.18 -0.39
N ARG A 781 -34.20 -72.33 -1.07
CA ARG A 781 -34.20 -73.67 -0.48
C ARG A 781 -32.81 -74.17 -0.07
N GLY A 782 -31.77 -73.34 -0.20
CA GLY A 782 -30.39 -73.69 0.11
C GLY A 782 -29.71 -74.60 -0.92
N GLN A 783 -30.30 -74.77 -2.12
CA GLN A 783 -29.65 -75.50 -3.21
C GLN A 783 -28.58 -74.61 -3.86
N TYR A 784 -27.38 -75.17 -4.02
CA TYR A 784 -26.25 -74.54 -4.69
C TYR A 784 -26.55 -74.26 -6.17
N LEU A 785 -26.21 -73.06 -6.64
CA LEU A 785 -26.43 -72.62 -8.02
C LEU A 785 -25.11 -72.34 -8.75
N SER A 786 -24.22 -71.54 -8.16
CA SER A 786 -22.96 -71.13 -8.78
C SER A 786 -21.93 -70.69 -7.74
N GLU A 787 -20.66 -70.61 -8.15
CA GLU A 787 -19.57 -70.05 -7.36
C GLU A 787 -18.60 -69.26 -8.23
N GLY A 788 -17.80 -68.41 -7.60
CA GLY A 788 -16.73 -67.66 -8.25
C GLY A 788 -15.71 -67.16 -7.24
N SER A 789 -14.67 -66.50 -7.74
CA SER A 789 -13.65 -65.89 -6.91
C SER A 789 -13.29 -64.50 -7.40
N VAL A 790 -12.98 -63.64 -6.45
CA VAL A 790 -12.48 -62.29 -6.65
C VAL A 790 -11.07 -62.27 -6.08
N GLU A 791 -10.08 -62.14 -6.96
CA GLU A 791 -8.69 -61.95 -6.57
C GLU A 791 -8.39 -60.45 -6.63
N SER A 792 -8.06 -59.90 -5.46
CA SER A 792 -7.72 -58.50 -5.26
C SER A 792 -6.21 -58.36 -5.29
N THR A 793 -5.67 -57.53 -6.17
CA THR A 793 -4.24 -57.18 -6.11
C THR A 793 -3.96 -55.68 -6.10
N LEU A 794 -4.88 -54.79 -6.49
CA LEU A 794 -4.52 -53.40 -6.79
C LEU A 794 -5.56 -52.28 -6.50
N ASN A 795 -6.82 -52.57 -6.14
CA ASN A 795 -7.84 -51.56 -5.82
C ASN A 795 -8.38 -51.74 -4.40
N PRO A 796 -8.61 -50.67 -3.59
CA PRO A 796 -9.14 -50.77 -2.22
C PRO A 796 -10.50 -51.47 -2.14
N ILE A 797 -11.26 -51.44 -3.24
CA ILE A 797 -12.51 -52.17 -3.43
C ILE A 797 -12.41 -52.91 -4.77
N THR A 798 -12.52 -54.24 -4.75
CA THR A 798 -12.67 -55.03 -5.99
C THR A 798 -14.16 -55.31 -6.22
N THR A 799 -14.66 -54.88 -7.37
CA THR A 799 -16.05 -55.09 -7.78
C THR A 799 -16.12 -56.27 -8.76
N HIS A 800 -17.02 -57.22 -8.50
CA HIS A 800 -17.21 -58.38 -9.34
C HIS A 800 -18.69 -58.55 -9.70
N PRO A 801 -19.06 -58.49 -11.00
CA PRO A 801 -20.45 -58.68 -11.42
C PRO A 801 -20.89 -60.13 -11.24
N ILE A 802 -22.12 -60.32 -10.77
CA ILE A 802 -22.79 -61.61 -10.60
C ILE A 802 -24.15 -61.53 -11.30
N SER A 803 -24.38 -62.44 -12.25
CA SER A 803 -25.62 -62.50 -13.01
C SER A 803 -26.51 -63.66 -12.53
N LEU A 804 -27.75 -63.32 -12.18
CA LEU A 804 -28.86 -64.24 -11.90
C LEU A 804 -29.89 -64.25 -13.02
N THR A 805 -29.60 -63.65 -14.17
CA THR A 805 -30.52 -63.52 -15.33
C THR A 805 -31.20 -64.83 -15.72
N GLN A 806 -30.46 -65.93 -15.71
CA GLN A 806 -30.95 -67.29 -16.03
C GLN A 806 -31.87 -67.95 -14.98
N PHE A 807 -32.02 -67.37 -13.79
CA PHE A 807 -32.84 -67.93 -12.72
C PHE A 807 -34.17 -67.17 -12.57
N ALA A 808 -35.18 -67.77 -11.93
CA ALA A 808 -36.49 -67.14 -11.74
C ALA A 808 -36.44 -65.89 -10.85
N GLN A 809 -37.51 -65.09 -10.82
CA GLN A 809 -37.64 -64.02 -9.82
C GLN A 809 -37.74 -64.62 -8.42
N GLY A 810 -37.12 -63.99 -7.42
CA GLY A 810 -37.11 -64.52 -6.06
C GLY A 810 -35.90 -64.12 -5.22
N MET A 811 -35.79 -64.76 -4.05
CA MET A 811 -34.70 -64.53 -3.09
C MET A 811 -33.58 -65.57 -3.29
N TYR A 812 -32.35 -65.08 -3.25
CA TYR A 812 -31.13 -65.87 -3.32
C TYR A 812 -30.23 -65.55 -2.11
N LEU A 813 -29.33 -66.47 -1.78
CA LEU A 813 -28.31 -66.27 -0.76
C LEU A 813 -26.93 -66.27 -1.42
N LEU A 814 -26.16 -65.21 -1.21
CA LEU A 814 -24.76 -65.12 -1.62
C LEU A 814 -23.88 -65.28 -0.39
N ARG A 815 -23.17 -66.41 -0.29
CA ARG A 815 -22.17 -66.63 0.75
C ARG A 815 -20.80 -66.22 0.23
N VAL A 816 -20.18 -65.23 0.85
CA VAL A 816 -18.85 -64.70 0.53
C VAL A 816 -17.87 -65.10 1.62
N THR A 817 -16.67 -65.54 1.25
CA THR A 817 -15.65 -66.05 2.19
C THR A 817 -14.27 -65.49 1.87
N ARG A 818 -13.59 -64.94 2.87
CA ARG A 818 -12.26 -64.32 2.79
C ARG A 818 -11.48 -64.61 4.09
N ASN A 819 -10.27 -65.19 4.01
CA ASN A 819 -9.39 -65.46 5.16
C ASN A 819 -10.13 -66.00 6.41
N GLU A 820 -11.00 -67.00 6.24
CA GLU A 820 -11.88 -67.62 7.26
C GLU A 820 -13.11 -66.81 7.70
N GLU A 821 -13.21 -65.52 7.36
CA GLU A 821 -14.42 -64.71 7.55
C GLU A 821 -15.49 -65.08 6.51
N VAL A 822 -16.74 -65.18 6.96
CA VAL A 822 -17.89 -65.50 6.11
C VAL A 822 -18.96 -64.43 6.25
N ARG A 823 -19.44 -63.93 5.11
CA ARG A 823 -20.63 -63.08 5.01
C ARG A 823 -21.69 -63.77 4.16
N VAL A 824 -22.96 -63.56 4.50
CA VAL A 824 -24.09 -64.07 3.73
C VAL A 824 -25.03 -62.93 3.42
N PHE A 825 -25.19 -62.60 2.14
CA PHE A 825 -26.10 -61.58 1.66
C PHE A 825 -27.39 -62.21 1.16
N ARG A 826 -28.52 -61.57 1.45
CA ARG A 826 -29.80 -61.87 0.81
C ARG A 826 -29.91 -61.05 -0.46
N VAL A 827 -30.01 -61.69 -1.62
CA VAL A 827 -30.14 -61.04 -2.92
C VAL A 827 -31.58 -61.17 -3.39
N ILE A 828 -32.23 -60.05 -3.71
CA ILE A 828 -33.61 -60.00 -4.20
C ILE A 828 -33.57 -59.70 -5.69
N LYS A 829 -33.96 -60.67 -6.53
CA LYS A 829 -34.17 -60.46 -7.96
C LYS A 829 -35.64 -60.13 -8.21
N LEU A 830 -35.90 -58.93 -8.72
CA LEU A 830 -37.25 -58.40 -9.00
C LEU A 830 -37.93 -59.06 -10.19
#